data_AF-A0A1H1ETK5-F1
#
_entry.id   AF-A0A1H1ETK5-F1
#
_cell.length_a   1.000
_cell.length_b   1.000
_cell.length_c   1.000
_cell.angle_alpha   90.00
_cell.angle_beta   90.00
_cell.angle_gamma   90.00
#
_symmetry.space_group_name_H-M   'P 1'
#
loop_
_entity.id
_entity.type
_entity.pdbx_description
1 polymer ?
#
loop_
_entity_poly.entity_id
_entity_poly.type
_entity_poly.pdbx_seq_one_letter_code
_entity_poly.pdbx_strand_id
1 'polypeptide(L)'
;MSARNLALTALLAVSVIGGAWAARNVQVLRIYSALEVTERFMRSRVSDLMAWRASATAVAATAQAEPIRVNGSQPLLPPGLTLSGEVTGVPAALQNSIMVTAYAGGKAYPAVVDGAAYRVPIGRLADGEMVRVEAFSQRIHYVSVIGSYGKLRQMAGGDSYLDISDHYRLRVSPYSSALAWMIRVALGRDAVSDAEFATATRSIHYSDMVSAAHTLFLVAYEFFVPLPSGFGDGWQLLQDEAAYRAAVETYISTNQVMETFESDAISGFLDQPDYVKFVSLAEMPESTLLLGATPMEDVAVDVSISTTGRPVSDARLLVKNSDGTISGYSAQGNGSVRFDARISHDYETDGEIILTPIGATFEQVWSYTWFSPTTLQRTSRQLQSTRLRRFFVGDGSSIWASTSSWKVRYPDSPSRPSETIYERRIASAIDLDQQYLRNAWVGLSGRRGLPWICESATQLEICEYAQYRFDGAGAGLVEDLGMKLVSGFMPGPNDGRDAFSWSVDAGGRLQTRVRDADITFWTLPGGNTAADSVVYLARGRTPATAEKALFGQTLSLRVEAPAFAEAEAAGTWKPAGTTTVPVRYPNPLADLTIRRNPDFTSQENYSEFGQDVDSFVGGWQWSMQRTYDYQVSASFPGGTQWVTDCSSAYAAGATRCAPRRGRYFKPLKRVGDRMYGVEELYTYSGPLLLSSEQGSLAPERKISRPNFYSCVDGACQASTTMALLAVRKPAATASNAVRPGSSLRGRYRRAR
;
A
#
# COMPACT_ATOMS: atom_id res chain seq x y z
N MET A 1 43.03 -13.93 -38.20
CA MET A 1 42.58 -14.97 -37.25
C MET A 1 42.05 -16.15 -38.06
N SER A 2 42.58 -17.35 -37.88
CA SER A 2 42.28 -18.50 -38.74
C SER A 2 41.04 -19.28 -38.27
N ALA A 3 40.35 -19.94 -39.20
CA ALA A 3 39.14 -20.74 -38.98
C ALA A 3 39.27 -21.82 -37.88
N ARG A 4 40.50 -22.19 -37.49
CA ARG A 4 40.76 -23.09 -36.36
C ARG A 4 40.38 -22.49 -35.00
N ASN A 5 40.45 -21.16 -34.84
CA ASN A 5 40.07 -20.52 -33.58
C ASN A 5 38.55 -20.43 -33.40
N LEU A 6 37.76 -20.42 -34.48
CA LEU A 6 36.30 -20.40 -34.41
C LEU A 6 35.71 -21.76 -34.00
N ALA A 7 36.32 -22.85 -34.45
CA ALA A 7 35.90 -24.21 -34.08
C ALA A 7 36.21 -24.53 -32.60
N LEU A 8 37.32 -24.02 -32.05
CA LEU A 8 37.68 -24.25 -30.66
C LEU A 8 36.75 -23.51 -29.68
N THR A 9 36.32 -22.28 -30.03
CA THR A 9 35.38 -21.49 -29.22
C THR A 9 33.96 -22.08 -29.25
N ALA A 10 33.54 -22.66 -30.38
CA ALA A 10 32.24 -23.33 -30.49
C ALA A 10 32.18 -24.63 -29.67
N LEU A 11 33.27 -25.41 -29.65
CA LEU A 11 33.35 -26.63 -28.84
C LEU A 11 33.39 -26.34 -27.34
N LEU A 12 34.10 -25.28 -26.90
CA LEU A 12 34.11 -24.85 -25.51
C LEU A 12 32.73 -24.33 -25.05
N ALA A 13 32.00 -23.60 -25.91
CA ALA A 13 30.65 -23.11 -25.61
C ALA A 13 29.64 -24.25 -25.43
N VAL A 14 29.71 -25.31 -26.24
CA VAL A 14 28.81 -26.48 -26.12
C VAL A 14 29.10 -27.30 -24.86
N SER A 15 30.37 -27.42 -24.45
CA SER A 15 30.74 -28.12 -23.20
C SER A 15 30.33 -27.36 -21.92
N VAL A 16 30.32 -26.03 -21.93
CA VAL A 16 29.89 -25.22 -20.78
C VAL A 16 28.36 -25.24 -20.63
N ILE A 17 27.61 -25.25 -21.74
CA ILE A 17 26.15 -25.34 -21.74
C ILE A 17 25.67 -26.74 -21.28
N GLY A 18 26.37 -27.81 -21.69
CA GLY A 18 26.07 -29.17 -21.24
C GLY A 18 26.32 -29.40 -19.74
N GLY A 19 27.37 -28.79 -19.18
CA GLY A 19 27.70 -28.88 -17.75
C GLY A 19 26.69 -28.16 -16.84
N ALA A 20 26.17 -27.00 -17.28
CA ALA A 20 25.17 -26.24 -16.54
C ALA A 20 23.79 -26.95 -16.52
N TRP A 21 23.44 -27.70 -17.57
CA TRP A 21 22.19 -28.45 -17.64
C TRP A 21 22.20 -29.72 -16.76
N ALA A 22 23.36 -30.39 -16.63
CA ALA A 22 23.52 -31.55 -15.76
C ALA A 22 23.53 -31.16 -14.26
N ALA A 23 24.14 -30.01 -13.90
CA ALA A 23 24.14 -29.51 -12.52
C ALA A 23 22.74 -29.09 -12.02
N ARG A 24 21.88 -28.57 -12.91
CA ARG A 24 20.50 -28.19 -12.60
C ARG A 24 19.60 -29.40 -12.28
N ASN A 25 19.78 -30.50 -13.01
CA ASN A 25 18.97 -31.71 -12.79
C ASN A 25 19.33 -32.46 -11.47
N VAL A 26 20.57 -32.31 -10.98
CA VAL A 26 20.99 -32.89 -9.69
C VAL A 26 20.45 -32.09 -8.49
N GLN A 27 20.18 -30.78 -8.63
CA GLN A 27 19.50 -29.98 -7.60
C GLN A 27 17.99 -30.29 -7.49
N VAL A 28 17.31 -30.58 -8.61
CA VAL A 28 15.88 -30.92 -8.61
C VAL A 28 15.62 -32.27 -7.90
N LEU A 29 16.53 -33.24 -8.01
CA LEU A 29 16.42 -34.52 -7.31
C LEU A 29 16.68 -34.44 -5.79
N ARG A 30 17.37 -33.41 -5.28
CA ARG A 30 17.52 -33.19 -3.83
C ARG A 30 16.28 -32.55 -3.18
N ILE A 31 15.51 -31.76 -3.93
CA ILE A 31 14.29 -31.11 -3.43
C ILE A 31 13.15 -32.12 -3.20
N TYR A 32 13.06 -33.19 -4.00
CA TYR A 32 12.05 -34.23 -3.78
C TYR A 32 12.28 -35.08 -2.52
N SER A 33 13.52 -35.20 -2.02
CA SER A 33 13.79 -35.93 -0.76
C SER A 33 13.46 -35.15 0.52
N ALA A 34 13.25 -33.83 0.43
CA ALA A 34 12.86 -32.99 1.57
C ALA A 34 11.33 -32.96 1.80
N LEU A 35 10.52 -33.39 0.82
CA LEU A 35 9.05 -33.41 0.91
C LEU A 35 8.49 -34.60 1.70
N GLU A 36 9.21 -35.73 1.81
CA GLU A 36 8.76 -36.90 2.57
C GLU A 36 8.88 -36.72 4.11
N VAL A 37 9.68 -35.76 4.59
CA VAL A 37 9.84 -35.48 6.02
C VAL A 37 8.71 -34.59 6.56
N THR A 38 8.11 -33.74 5.72
CA THR A 38 7.03 -32.82 6.10
C THR A 38 5.65 -33.51 6.16
N GLU A 39 5.44 -34.57 5.36
CA GLU A 39 4.17 -35.31 5.34
C GLU A 39 3.94 -36.16 6.61
N ARG A 40 5.02 -36.64 7.26
CA ARG A 40 4.92 -37.37 8.55
C ARG A 40 4.60 -36.44 9.72
N PHE A 41 4.98 -35.17 9.65
CA PHE A 41 4.71 -34.21 10.73
C PHE A 41 3.22 -33.77 10.75
N MET A 42 2.60 -33.67 9.57
CA MET A 42 1.20 -33.24 9.42
C MET A 42 0.16 -34.33 9.80
N ARG A 43 0.48 -35.63 9.63
CA ARG A 43 -0.46 -36.71 10.02
C ARG A 43 -0.61 -36.90 11.53
N SER A 44 0.32 -36.42 12.36
CA SER A 44 0.23 -36.59 13.83
C SER A 44 -0.67 -35.57 14.54
N ARG A 45 -1.04 -34.45 13.88
CA ARG A 45 -1.85 -33.37 14.49
C ARG A 45 -3.34 -33.42 14.15
N VAL A 46 -3.77 -34.37 13.31
CA VAL A 46 -5.17 -34.52 12.90
C VAL A 46 -5.96 -35.46 13.84
N SER A 47 -5.29 -36.28 14.66
CA SER A 47 -5.98 -37.15 15.64
C SER A 47 -6.48 -36.42 16.89
N ASP A 48 -5.84 -35.32 17.29
CA ASP A 48 -6.17 -34.62 18.54
C ASP A 48 -7.30 -33.58 18.40
N LEU A 49 -7.67 -33.22 17.16
CA LEU A 49 -8.75 -32.27 16.85
C LEU A 49 -10.14 -32.92 16.68
N MET A 50 -10.22 -34.26 16.67
CA MET A 50 -11.48 -35.01 16.57
C MET A 50 -12.12 -35.31 17.95
N ALA A 51 -11.44 -35.03 19.06
CA ALA A 51 -11.92 -35.36 20.41
C ALA A 51 -12.74 -34.25 21.12
N TRP A 52 -12.94 -33.07 20.50
CA TRP A 52 -13.65 -31.94 21.14
C TRP A 52 -15.06 -31.65 20.58
N ARG A 53 -15.63 -32.56 19.77
CA ARG A 53 -16.97 -32.41 19.16
C ARG A 53 -18.08 -33.25 19.80
N ALA A 54 -17.88 -33.76 21.01
CA ALA A 54 -18.91 -34.51 21.75
C ALA A 54 -19.19 -33.85 23.11
N SER A 55 -19.94 -32.73 23.12
CA SER A 55 -20.70 -32.23 24.28
C SER A 55 -21.42 -30.92 23.95
N ALA A 56 -22.59 -30.99 23.29
CA ALA A 56 -23.63 -29.96 23.38
C ALA A 56 -24.89 -30.45 22.66
N THR A 57 -25.61 -31.37 23.30
CA THR A 57 -26.98 -31.72 22.92
C THR A 57 -27.84 -31.74 24.17
N ALA A 58 -29.06 -31.21 24.02
CA ALA A 58 -30.23 -31.26 24.91
C ALA A 58 -30.26 -30.29 26.11
N VAL A 59 -31.18 -29.31 26.04
CA VAL A 59 -32.38 -29.27 26.91
C VAL A 59 -33.57 -28.76 26.07
N ALA A 60 -34.70 -29.45 26.19
CA ALA A 60 -35.94 -29.23 25.46
C ALA A 60 -37.02 -28.53 26.29
N ALA A 61 -38.06 -28.05 25.57
CA ALA A 61 -39.47 -27.91 25.97
C ALA A 61 -39.83 -26.77 26.95
N THR A 62 -40.96 -26.06 26.89
CA THR A 62 -42.20 -26.09 26.08
C THR A 62 -43.02 -24.86 26.49
N ALA A 63 -43.74 -24.23 25.55
CA ALA A 63 -45.02 -23.57 25.84
C ALA A 63 -45.85 -23.57 24.55
N GLN A 64 -46.78 -24.52 24.45
CA GLN A 64 -47.83 -24.53 23.43
C GLN A 64 -48.85 -23.45 23.78
N ALA A 65 -49.01 -22.47 22.89
CA ALA A 65 -50.18 -21.61 22.85
C ALA A 65 -51.08 -22.12 21.70
N GLU A 66 -52.37 -22.27 21.98
CA GLU A 66 -53.38 -22.71 21.03
C GLU A 66 -53.47 -21.79 19.80
N PRO A 67 -53.81 -22.33 18.61
CA PRO A 67 -53.92 -21.54 17.39
C PRO A 67 -55.24 -20.75 17.39
N ILE A 68 -55.14 -19.44 17.58
CA ILE A 68 -56.20 -18.49 17.20
C ILE A 68 -56.30 -18.52 15.67
N ARG A 69 -57.40 -19.06 15.12
CA ARG A 69 -57.72 -18.92 13.70
C ARG A 69 -58.15 -17.48 13.42
N VAL A 70 -57.21 -16.68 12.91
CA VAL A 70 -57.51 -15.37 12.32
C VAL A 70 -57.76 -15.59 10.82
N ASN A 71 -59.01 -15.45 10.38
CA ASN A 71 -59.36 -15.27 8.97
C ASN A 71 -58.96 -13.84 8.55
N GLY A 72 -57.67 -13.58 8.46
CA GLY A 72 -57.08 -12.36 7.90
C GLY A 72 -56.22 -12.76 6.71
N SER A 73 -56.25 -11.94 5.65
CA SER A 73 -55.31 -12.01 4.52
C SER A 73 -53.93 -12.39 5.03
N GLN A 74 -53.38 -13.51 4.54
CA GLN A 74 -52.00 -13.90 4.86
C GLN A 74 -51.14 -12.64 4.74
N PRO A 75 -50.30 -12.28 5.74
CA PRO A 75 -49.31 -11.25 5.52
C PRO A 75 -48.53 -11.68 4.29
N LEU A 76 -48.63 -10.90 3.22
CA LEU A 76 -47.83 -11.07 2.01
C LEU A 76 -46.40 -11.21 2.49
N LEU A 77 -45.90 -12.45 2.47
CA LEU A 77 -44.51 -12.69 2.78
C LEU A 77 -43.72 -11.84 1.79
N PRO A 78 -42.79 -10.98 2.25
CA PRO A 78 -42.05 -10.12 1.35
C PRO A 78 -41.43 -10.98 0.23
N PRO A 79 -41.48 -10.53 -1.04
CA PRO A 79 -41.06 -11.34 -2.16
C PRO A 79 -39.59 -11.78 -2.02
N GLY A 80 -39.24 -12.89 -2.66
CA GLY A 80 -37.83 -13.23 -2.90
C GLY A 80 -37.16 -12.17 -3.78
N LEU A 81 -35.84 -12.18 -3.82
CA LEU A 81 -35.06 -11.21 -4.60
C LEU A 81 -34.75 -11.81 -5.97
N THR A 82 -35.03 -11.08 -7.05
CA THR A 82 -34.58 -11.44 -8.39
C THR A 82 -33.39 -10.59 -8.78
N LEU A 83 -32.27 -11.22 -9.11
CA LEU A 83 -31.10 -10.55 -9.63
C LEU A 83 -31.05 -10.72 -11.15
N SER A 84 -30.76 -9.63 -11.86
CA SER A 84 -30.53 -9.60 -13.30
C SER A 84 -29.18 -8.97 -13.61
N GLY A 85 -28.33 -9.68 -14.33
CA GLY A 85 -26.95 -9.27 -14.54
C GLY A 85 -26.37 -9.76 -15.86
N GLU A 86 -25.07 -9.58 -16.01
CA GLU A 86 -24.35 -10.05 -17.20
C GLU A 86 -22.95 -10.56 -16.83
N VAL A 87 -22.39 -11.38 -17.72
CA VAL A 87 -21.02 -11.89 -17.64
C VAL A 87 -20.17 -11.20 -18.71
N THR A 88 -19.14 -10.48 -18.32
CA THR A 88 -18.23 -9.76 -19.24
C THR A 88 -16.84 -10.38 -19.28
N GLY A 89 -16.03 -9.98 -20.25
CA GLY A 89 -14.69 -10.55 -20.44
C GLY A 89 -14.72 -12.02 -20.88
N VAL A 90 -15.75 -12.40 -21.63
CA VAL A 90 -15.94 -13.75 -22.17
C VAL A 90 -15.91 -13.71 -23.70
N PRO A 91 -15.07 -14.52 -24.37
CA PRO A 91 -15.09 -14.63 -25.83
C PRO A 91 -16.48 -15.02 -26.35
N ALA A 92 -16.89 -14.46 -27.50
CA ALA A 92 -18.18 -14.75 -28.12
C ALA A 92 -18.42 -16.26 -28.33
N ALA A 93 -17.36 -17.01 -28.63
CA ALA A 93 -17.43 -18.47 -28.80
C ALA A 93 -17.86 -19.24 -27.53
N LEU A 94 -17.65 -18.66 -26.34
CA LEU A 94 -17.95 -19.30 -25.07
C LEU A 94 -19.28 -18.83 -24.44
N GLN A 95 -19.87 -17.73 -24.92
CA GLN A 95 -21.07 -17.13 -24.33
C GLN A 95 -22.25 -18.10 -24.23
N ASN A 96 -22.47 -18.92 -25.26
CA ASN A 96 -23.56 -19.91 -25.28
C ASN A 96 -23.36 -21.12 -24.36
N SER A 97 -22.19 -21.22 -23.70
CA SER A 97 -21.83 -22.32 -22.79
C SER A 97 -21.69 -21.87 -21.34
N ILE A 98 -21.99 -20.60 -21.04
CA ILE A 98 -21.87 -20.06 -19.69
C ILE A 98 -22.97 -20.63 -18.81
N MET A 99 -22.58 -21.14 -17.64
CA MET A 99 -23.49 -21.47 -16.54
C MET A 99 -23.31 -20.43 -15.43
N VAL A 100 -24.41 -19.87 -14.93
CA VAL A 100 -24.38 -18.91 -13.83
C VAL A 100 -25.14 -19.45 -12.62
N THR A 101 -24.55 -19.35 -11.43
CA THR A 101 -25.16 -19.76 -10.16
C THR A 101 -24.92 -18.69 -9.10
N ALA A 102 -25.99 -18.26 -8.41
CA ALA A 102 -25.86 -17.45 -7.21
C ALA A 102 -25.74 -18.35 -5.98
N TYR A 103 -24.81 -18.02 -5.09
CA TYR A 103 -24.66 -18.65 -3.79
C TYR A 103 -24.97 -17.65 -2.69
N ALA A 104 -25.89 -18.03 -1.80
CA ALA A 104 -26.29 -17.22 -0.66
C ALA A 104 -26.71 -18.12 0.50
N GLY A 105 -26.22 -17.83 1.71
CA GLY A 105 -26.53 -18.65 2.90
C GLY A 105 -26.10 -20.12 2.77
N GLY A 106 -25.07 -20.42 1.98
CA GLY A 106 -24.64 -21.80 1.68
C GLY A 106 -25.55 -22.57 0.72
N LYS A 107 -26.56 -21.92 0.13
CA LYS A 107 -27.46 -22.51 -0.88
C LYS A 107 -27.08 -22.01 -2.27
N ALA A 108 -27.27 -22.88 -3.27
CA ALA A 108 -27.07 -22.56 -4.68
C ALA A 108 -28.41 -22.28 -5.37
N TYR A 109 -28.44 -21.23 -6.19
CA TYR A 109 -29.58 -20.78 -6.97
C TYR A 109 -29.16 -20.69 -8.44
N PRO A 110 -29.57 -21.64 -9.29
CA PRO A 110 -29.19 -21.62 -10.70
C PRO A 110 -29.86 -20.43 -11.43
N ALA A 111 -29.13 -19.78 -12.31
CA ALA A 111 -29.65 -18.71 -13.15
C ALA A 111 -30.20 -19.25 -14.48
N VAL A 112 -31.13 -18.51 -15.08
CA VAL A 112 -31.43 -18.59 -16.51
C VAL A 112 -30.44 -17.70 -17.25
N VAL A 113 -29.73 -18.25 -18.23
CA VAL A 113 -28.69 -17.54 -19.00
C VAL A 113 -29.15 -17.39 -20.45
N ASP A 114 -28.98 -16.20 -21.01
CA ASP A 114 -29.24 -15.87 -22.42
C ASP A 114 -28.07 -15.04 -22.98
N GLY A 115 -27.23 -15.69 -23.80
CA GLY A 115 -25.95 -15.13 -24.21
C GLY A 115 -25.06 -14.83 -23.00
N ALA A 116 -24.71 -13.55 -22.82
CA ALA A 116 -23.97 -13.08 -21.65
C ALA A 116 -24.85 -12.63 -20.47
N ALA A 117 -26.17 -12.46 -20.68
CA ALA A 117 -27.08 -12.02 -19.64
C ALA A 117 -27.54 -13.19 -18.77
N TYR A 118 -27.82 -12.92 -17.50
CA TYR A 118 -28.38 -13.91 -16.59
C TYR A 118 -29.47 -13.33 -15.70
N ARG A 119 -30.39 -14.20 -15.28
CA ARG A 119 -31.43 -13.89 -14.29
C ARG A 119 -31.53 -15.00 -13.26
N VAL A 120 -31.44 -14.65 -11.98
CA VAL A 120 -31.47 -15.61 -10.88
C VAL A 120 -32.48 -15.21 -9.80
N PRO A 121 -33.51 -16.03 -9.54
CA PRO A 121 -34.41 -15.85 -8.42
C PRO A 121 -33.79 -16.43 -7.14
N ILE A 122 -33.63 -15.59 -6.13
CA ILE A 122 -33.14 -15.97 -4.80
C ILE A 122 -34.32 -15.97 -3.82
N GLY A 123 -34.50 -17.09 -3.13
CA GLY A 123 -35.51 -17.21 -2.08
C GLY A 123 -35.25 -16.27 -0.90
N ARG A 124 -36.14 -16.29 0.10
CA ARG A 124 -35.96 -15.51 1.33
C ARG A 124 -34.78 -16.05 2.14
N LEU A 125 -33.91 -15.14 2.57
CA LEU A 125 -32.71 -15.41 3.35
C LEU A 125 -32.62 -14.47 4.56
N ALA A 126 -31.65 -14.72 5.45
CA ALA A 126 -31.35 -13.78 6.53
C ALA A 126 -30.61 -12.55 5.97
N ASP A 127 -30.94 -11.37 6.49
CA ASP A 127 -30.46 -10.10 5.92
C ASP A 127 -28.92 -9.97 5.88
N GLY A 128 -28.20 -10.64 6.80
CA GLY A 128 -26.74 -10.63 6.84
C GLY A 128 -26.05 -11.65 5.93
N GLU A 129 -26.78 -12.52 5.24
CA GLU A 129 -26.17 -13.53 4.37
C GLU A 129 -25.57 -12.89 3.12
N MET A 130 -24.27 -13.11 2.89
CA MET A 130 -23.57 -12.63 1.71
C MET A 130 -24.01 -13.39 0.47
N VAL A 131 -24.25 -12.65 -0.61
CA VAL A 131 -24.59 -13.16 -1.94
C VAL A 131 -23.38 -13.03 -2.84
N ARG A 132 -22.99 -14.14 -3.48
CA ARG A 132 -22.01 -14.16 -4.57
C ARG A 132 -22.62 -14.81 -5.81
N VAL A 133 -22.20 -14.40 -6.99
CA VAL A 133 -22.58 -15.01 -8.26
C VAL A 133 -21.34 -15.55 -8.93
N GLU A 134 -21.42 -16.79 -9.39
CA GLU A 134 -20.34 -17.47 -10.08
C GLU A 134 -20.77 -17.79 -11.51
N ALA A 135 -19.89 -17.53 -12.47
CA ALA A 135 -20.06 -17.86 -13.87
C ALA A 135 -18.98 -18.86 -14.29
N PHE A 136 -19.40 -19.95 -14.94
CA PHE A 136 -18.55 -21.05 -15.36
C PHE A 136 -18.67 -21.30 -16.86
N SER A 137 -17.55 -21.49 -17.53
CA SER A 137 -17.42 -22.12 -18.85
C SER A 137 -16.05 -22.81 -18.89
N GLN A 138 -15.65 -23.42 -20.01
CA GLN A 138 -14.46 -24.27 -20.14
C GLN A 138 -13.24 -23.73 -19.38
N ARG A 139 -12.72 -22.55 -19.75
CA ARG A 139 -11.54 -21.92 -19.13
C ARG A 139 -11.89 -20.74 -18.23
N ILE A 140 -13.18 -20.57 -17.95
CA ILE A 140 -13.72 -19.38 -17.28
C ILE A 140 -14.36 -19.83 -15.99
N HIS A 141 -13.87 -19.29 -14.89
CA HIS A 141 -14.56 -19.30 -13.61
C HIS A 141 -14.45 -17.89 -13.04
N TYR A 142 -15.54 -17.13 -13.16
CA TYR A 142 -15.62 -15.78 -12.63
C TYR A 142 -16.51 -15.74 -11.40
N VAL A 143 -16.16 -14.89 -10.43
CA VAL A 143 -16.83 -14.78 -9.13
C VAL A 143 -17.08 -13.31 -8.83
N SER A 144 -18.32 -12.93 -8.56
CA SER A 144 -18.66 -11.59 -8.06
C SER A 144 -19.32 -11.69 -6.69
N VAL A 145 -18.77 -11.01 -5.69
CA VAL A 145 -19.42 -10.88 -4.37
C VAL A 145 -20.22 -9.58 -4.36
N ILE A 146 -21.54 -9.73 -4.38
CA ILE A 146 -22.46 -8.64 -4.71
C ILE A 146 -22.82 -7.83 -3.46
N GLY A 147 -22.97 -8.49 -2.31
CA GLY A 147 -23.24 -7.86 -1.01
C GLY A 147 -24.14 -8.71 -0.11
N SER A 148 -24.54 -8.18 1.04
CA SER A 148 -25.51 -8.86 1.91
C SER A 148 -26.93 -8.84 1.33
N TYR A 149 -27.69 -9.91 1.55
CA TYR A 149 -29.06 -10.07 1.05
C TYR A 149 -29.98 -8.91 1.48
N GLY A 150 -29.86 -8.44 2.72
CA GLY A 150 -30.65 -7.32 3.24
C GLY A 150 -30.40 -6.02 2.49
N LYS A 151 -29.13 -5.71 2.17
CA LYS A 151 -28.74 -4.53 1.41
C LYS A 151 -29.23 -4.61 -0.03
N LEU A 152 -29.14 -5.78 -0.66
CA LEU A 152 -29.63 -5.99 -2.02
C LEU A 152 -31.16 -5.88 -2.10
N ARG A 153 -31.89 -6.42 -1.11
CA ARG A 153 -33.35 -6.24 -1.02
C ARG A 153 -33.74 -4.77 -0.83
N GLN A 154 -32.96 -4.02 -0.05
CA GLN A 154 -33.20 -2.58 0.13
C GLN A 154 -33.00 -1.82 -1.18
N MET A 155 -31.97 -2.15 -1.96
CA MET A 155 -31.72 -1.55 -3.27
C MET A 155 -32.82 -1.89 -4.28
N ALA A 156 -33.29 -3.15 -4.29
CA ALA A 156 -34.38 -3.60 -5.15
C ALA A 156 -35.74 -2.97 -4.80
N GLY A 157 -35.87 -2.29 -3.67
CA GLY A 157 -37.10 -1.60 -3.30
C GLY A 157 -38.33 -2.52 -3.23
N GLY A 158 -39.45 -2.05 -3.79
CA GLY A 158 -40.76 -2.69 -3.65
C GLY A 158 -41.05 -3.83 -4.63
N ASP A 159 -40.39 -3.88 -5.79
CA ASP A 159 -40.60 -4.91 -6.81
C ASP A 159 -39.68 -6.14 -6.61
N SER A 160 -38.71 -6.04 -5.68
CA SER A 160 -37.74 -7.09 -5.37
C SER A 160 -36.93 -7.54 -6.60
N TYR A 161 -36.76 -6.64 -7.56
CA TYR A 161 -35.96 -6.82 -8.75
C TYR A 161 -34.75 -5.89 -8.69
N LEU A 162 -33.57 -6.43 -8.98
CA LEU A 162 -32.32 -5.67 -9.01
C LEU A 162 -31.59 -5.96 -10.31
N ASP A 163 -31.28 -4.93 -11.08
CA ASP A 163 -30.47 -5.06 -12.29
C ASP A 163 -29.17 -4.24 -12.25
N ILE A 164 -28.39 -4.32 -13.33
CA ILE A 164 -27.08 -3.66 -13.45
C ILE A 164 -27.18 -2.13 -13.30
N SER A 165 -28.31 -1.53 -13.70
CA SER A 165 -28.53 -0.09 -13.54
C SER A 165 -28.70 0.31 -12.07
N ASP A 166 -29.22 -0.61 -11.24
CA ASP A 166 -29.32 -0.44 -9.80
C ASP A 166 -28.01 -0.78 -9.08
N HIS A 167 -27.32 -1.83 -9.52
CA HIS A 167 -26.11 -2.33 -8.85
C HIS A 167 -25.08 -2.97 -9.80
N TYR A 168 -24.01 -2.22 -10.07
CA TYR A 168 -22.89 -2.62 -10.95
C TYR A 168 -22.26 -3.98 -10.65
N ARG A 169 -22.28 -4.48 -9.40
CA ARG A 169 -21.67 -5.80 -9.06
C ARG A 169 -22.47 -6.99 -9.57
N LEU A 170 -23.64 -6.76 -10.15
CA LEU A 170 -24.36 -7.77 -10.94
C LEU A 170 -23.62 -8.11 -12.24
N ARG A 171 -22.58 -7.37 -12.60
CA ARG A 171 -21.61 -7.76 -13.61
C ARG A 171 -20.57 -8.73 -13.05
N VAL A 172 -20.51 -9.93 -13.63
CA VAL A 172 -19.55 -10.98 -13.28
C VAL A 172 -18.42 -10.94 -14.30
N SER A 173 -17.19 -10.65 -13.87
CA SER A 173 -16.10 -10.29 -14.78
C SER A 173 -14.73 -10.71 -14.23
N PRO A 174 -13.65 -10.63 -15.03
CA PRO A 174 -12.29 -10.78 -14.53
C PRO A 174 -11.97 -9.85 -13.35
N TYR A 175 -12.53 -8.64 -13.33
CA TYR A 175 -12.33 -7.69 -12.24
C TYR A 175 -13.02 -8.13 -10.96
N SER A 176 -14.33 -8.38 -11.01
CA SER A 176 -15.06 -8.77 -9.79
C SER A 176 -14.49 -10.07 -9.19
N SER A 177 -13.97 -10.94 -10.06
CA SER A 177 -13.22 -12.15 -9.68
C SER A 177 -11.91 -11.82 -8.98
N ALA A 178 -11.04 -10.99 -9.58
CA ALA A 178 -9.79 -10.59 -8.97
C ALA A 178 -10.01 -9.92 -7.61
N LEU A 179 -11.02 -9.04 -7.49
CA LEU A 179 -11.40 -8.43 -6.22
C LEU A 179 -11.85 -9.48 -5.19
N ALA A 180 -12.72 -10.42 -5.58
CA ALA A 180 -13.16 -11.51 -4.70
C ALA A 180 -12.01 -12.39 -4.23
N TRP A 181 -11.08 -12.73 -5.13
CA TRP A 181 -9.87 -13.49 -4.82
C TRP A 181 -8.96 -12.74 -3.84
N MET A 182 -8.64 -11.47 -4.12
CA MET A 182 -7.78 -10.66 -3.25
C MET A 182 -8.36 -10.50 -1.84
N ILE A 183 -9.68 -10.34 -1.72
CA ILE A 183 -10.35 -10.28 -0.41
C ILE A 183 -10.24 -11.62 0.31
N ARG A 184 -10.44 -12.73 -0.39
CA ARG A 184 -10.27 -14.07 0.18
C ARG A 184 -8.83 -14.31 0.63
N VAL A 185 -7.84 -13.85 -0.12
CA VAL A 185 -6.42 -13.91 0.24
C VAL A 185 -6.16 -13.09 1.50
N ALA A 186 -6.67 -11.86 1.58
CA ALA A 186 -6.50 -10.98 2.73
C ALA A 186 -7.14 -11.56 4.01
N LEU A 187 -8.31 -12.18 3.90
CA LEU A 187 -9.05 -12.73 5.04
C LEU A 187 -8.72 -14.21 5.35
N GLY A 188 -8.07 -14.92 4.42
CA GLY A 188 -7.91 -16.39 4.45
C GLY A 188 -9.22 -17.16 4.23
N ARG A 189 -10.34 -16.48 3.96
CA ARG A 189 -11.68 -17.02 3.73
C ARG A 189 -12.55 -16.00 3.00
N ASP A 190 -13.74 -16.39 2.58
CA ASP A 190 -14.72 -15.45 2.05
C ASP A 190 -15.20 -14.50 3.17
N ALA A 191 -15.53 -13.25 2.80
CA ALA A 191 -16.08 -12.27 3.73
C ALA A 191 -17.49 -12.70 4.19
N VAL A 192 -17.79 -12.51 5.47
CA VAL A 192 -19.10 -12.87 6.05
C VAL A 192 -20.05 -11.67 6.19
N SER A 193 -19.59 -10.46 5.87
CA SER A 193 -20.41 -9.24 5.91
C SER A 193 -19.91 -8.17 4.94
N ASP A 194 -20.77 -7.21 4.59
CA ASP A 194 -20.39 -6.05 3.77
C ASP A 194 -19.28 -5.20 4.42
N ALA A 195 -19.31 -5.05 5.74
CA ALA A 195 -18.31 -4.28 6.48
C ALA A 195 -16.93 -4.95 6.44
N GLU A 196 -16.89 -6.28 6.58
CA GLU A 196 -15.65 -7.04 6.45
C GLU A 196 -15.12 -6.99 5.02
N PHE A 197 -16.00 -7.14 4.02
CA PHE A 197 -15.63 -7.02 2.61
C PHE A 197 -15.00 -5.65 2.32
N ALA A 198 -15.68 -4.56 2.72
CA ALA A 198 -15.20 -3.20 2.52
C ALA A 198 -13.88 -2.92 3.26
N THR A 199 -13.69 -3.50 4.44
CA THR A 199 -12.43 -3.39 5.20
C THR A 199 -11.30 -4.11 4.48
N ALA A 200 -11.52 -5.35 4.04
CA ALA A 200 -10.53 -6.13 3.30
C ALA A 200 -10.15 -5.45 1.97
N THR A 201 -11.12 -4.85 1.27
CA THR A 201 -10.88 -4.11 0.03
C THR A 201 -9.82 -3.01 0.18
N ARG A 202 -9.72 -2.36 1.34
CA ARG A 202 -8.74 -1.30 1.60
C ARG A 202 -7.30 -1.80 1.71
N SER A 203 -7.10 -3.11 1.96
CA SER A 203 -5.78 -3.72 2.10
C SER A 203 -5.19 -4.25 0.79
N ILE A 204 -5.97 -4.18 -0.30
CA ILE A 204 -5.61 -4.79 -1.58
C ILE A 204 -4.61 -3.92 -2.32
N HIS A 205 -3.51 -4.54 -2.75
CA HIS A 205 -2.59 -3.89 -3.67
C HIS A 205 -3.18 -3.91 -5.08
N TYR A 206 -3.41 -2.74 -5.69
CA TYR A 206 -4.10 -2.65 -6.96
C TYR A 206 -3.33 -3.32 -8.10
N SER A 207 -1.98 -3.32 -8.08
CA SER A 207 -1.19 -4.00 -9.13
C SER A 207 -1.48 -5.49 -9.15
N ASP A 208 -1.67 -6.12 -7.98
CA ASP A 208 -1.98 -7.54 -7.85
C ASP A 208 -3.39 -7.81 -8.35
N MET A 209 -4.35 -6.94 -7.98
CA MET A 209 -5.72 -7.01 -8.46
C MET A 209 -5.79 -6.87 -9.98
N VAL A 210 -5.08 -5.89 -10.56
CA VAL A 210 -5.03 -5.66 -12.01
C VAL A 210 -4.34 -6.81 -12.73
N SER A 211 -3.22 -7.31 -12.19
CA SER A 211 -2.49 -8.46 -12.75
C SER A 211 -3.34 -9.72 -12.73
N ALA A 212 -4.08 -9.96 -11.63
CA ALA A 212 -4.99 -11.09 -11.52
C ALA A 212 -6.16 -10.96 -12.50
N ALA A 213 -6.79 -9.78 -12.58
CA ALA A 213 -7.88 -9.52 -13.53
C ALA A 213 -7.41 -9.69 -14.99
N HIS A 214 -6.22 -9.19 -15.31
CA HIS A 214 -5.65 -9.31 -16.64
C HIS A 214 -5.27 -10.77 -16.96
N THR A 215 -4.73 -11.51 -16.00
CA THR A 215 -4.45 -12.94 -16.16
C THR A 215 -5.73 -13.74 -16.45
N LEU A 216 -6.80 -13.50 -15.68
CA LEU A 216 -8.11 -14.11 -15.92
C LEU A 216 -8.63 -13.79 -17.33
N PHE A 217 -8.49 -12.54 -17.77
CA PHE A 217 -8.86 -12.12 -19.11
C PHE A 217 -8.03 -12.82 -20.19
N LEU A 218 -6.71 -12.85 -20.07
CA LEU A 218 -5.82 -13.48 -21.06
C LEU A 218 -6.06 -14.99 -21.18
N VAL A 219 -6.31 -15.67 -20.05
CA VAL A 219 -6.64 -17.11 -20.03
C VAL A 219 -7.96 -17.38 -20.76
N ALA A 220 -8.96 -16.52 -20.58
CA ALA A 220 -10.26 -16.67 -21.22
C ALA A 220 -10.18 -16.57 -22.74
N TYR A 221 -9.32 -15.70 -23.29
CA TYR A 221 -9.21 -15.46 -24.73
C TYR A 221 -8.09 -16.24 -25.44
N GLU A 222 -7.32 -17.06 -24.72
CA GLU A 222 -6.19 -17.84 -25.26
C GLU A 222 -5.10 -17.02 -25.97
N PHE A 223 -5.02 -15.71 -25.73
CA PHE A 223 -4.15 -14.86 -26.54
C PHE A 223 -2.65 -15.12 -26.27
N PHE A 224 -2.21 -15.30 -25.01
CA PHE A 224 -0.78 -15.28 -24.69
C PHE A 224 -0.31 -16.12 -23.49
N VAL A 225 -1.16 -16.37 -22.48
CA VAL A 225 -0.80 -17.22 -21.33
C VAL A 225 -1.54 -18.55 -21.50
N PRO A 226 -0.89 -19.60 -22.06
CA PRO A 226 -1.49 -20.92 -22.02
C PRO A 226 -1.69 -21.29 -20.55
N LEU A 227 -2.91 -21.72 -20.23
CA LEU A 227 -3.21 -22.19 -18.89
C LEU A 227 -2.23 -23.34 -18.56
N PRO A 228 -1.45 -23.25 -17.46
CA PRO A 228 -0.49 -24.30 -17.14
C PRO A 228 -1.18 -25.65 -17.01
N SER A 229 -0.47 -26.73 -17.35
CA SER A 229 -1.03 -28.08 -17.25
C SER A 229 -1.46 -28.39 -15.82
N GLY A 230 -2.69 -28.90 -15.65
CA GLY A 230 -3.25 -29.26 -14.34
C GLY A 230 -4.29 -28.27 -13.80
N PHE A 231 -4.45 -27.10 -14.44
CA PHE A 231 -5.50 -26.15 -14.12
C PHE A 231 -6.63 -26.24 -15.16
N GLY A 232 -7.88 -26.24 -14.72
CA GLY A 232 -9.05 -26.27 -15.61
C GLY A 232 -9.45 -24.87 -16.11
N ASP A 233 -9.21 -23.85 -15.30
CA ASP A 233 -9.57 -22.46 -15.58
C ASP A 233 -8.59 -21.49 -14.90
N GLY A 234 -8.74 -20.20 -15.21
CA GLY A 234 -7.89 -19.15 -14.62
C GLY A 234 -8.09 -18.94 -13.11
N TRP A 235 -9.25 -19.29 -12.55
CA TRP A 235 -9.50 -19.16 -11.11
C TRP A 235 -8.72 -20.19 -10.31
N GLN A 236 -8.66 -21.44 -10.79
CA GLN A 236 -7.84 -22.48 -10.23
C GLN A 236 -6.35 -22.10 -10.26
N LEU A 237 -5.90 -21.45 -11.35
CA LEU A 237 -4.53 -20.92 -11.42
C LEU A 237 -4.28 -19.88 -10.32
N LEU A 238 -5.19 -18.92 -10.12
CA LEU A 238 -5.06 -17.92 -9.05
C LEU A 238 -5.06 -18.54 -7.64
N GLN A 239 -5.72 -19.69 -7.45
CA GLN A 239 -5.71 -20.40 -6.16
C GLN A 239 -4.37 -21.08 -5.86
N ASP A 240 -3.56 -21.39 -6.88
CA ASP A 240 -2.19 -21.88 -6.70
C ASP A 240 -1.19 -20.74 -6.78
N GLU A 241 -0.75 -20.31 -5.59
CA GLU A 241 0.24 -19.26 -5.38
C GLU A 241 1.44 -19.33 -6.31
N ALA A 242 2.06 -20.51 -6.31
CA ALA A 242 3.35 -20.72 -6.94
C ALA A 242 3.20 -20.82 -8.46
N ALA A 243 2.13 -21.47 -8.91
CA ALA A 243 1.82 -21.57 -10.33
C ALA A 243 1.42 -20.22 -10.94
N TYR A 244 0.58 -19.44 -10.25
CA TYR A 244 0.24 -18.09 -10.70
C TYR A 244 1.48 -17.21 -10.82
N ARG A 245 2.34 -17.21 -9.79
CA ARG A 245 3.60 -16.47 -9.81
C ARG A 245 4.48 -16.88 -10.99
N ALA A 246 4.71 -18.17 -11.18
CA ALA A 246 5.52 -18.69 -12.28
C ALA A 246 4.93 -18.34 -13.66
N ALA A 247 3.60 -18.31 -13.80
CA ALA A 247 2.93 -17.91 -15.03
C ALA A 247 3.16 -16.43 -15.36
N VAL A 248 3.03 -15.55 -14.36
CA VAL A 248 3.34 -14.12 -14.50
C VAL A 248 4.83 -13.90 -14.81
N GLU A 249 5.74 -14.59 -14.10
CA GLU A 249 7.19 -14.54 -14.36
C GLU A 249 7.54 -14.99 -15.79
N THR A 250 6.91 -16.05 -16.28
CA THR A 250 7.11 -16.54 -17.64
C THR A 250 6.63 -15.50 -18.65
N TYR A 251 5.49 -14.86 -18.41
CA TYR A 251 4.99 -13.80 -19.28
C TYR A 251 5.96 -12.62 -19.36
N ILE A 252 6.41 -12.14 -18.20
CA ILE A 252 7.33 -11.01 -18.11
C ILE A 252 8.66 -11.31 -18.82
N SER A 253 9.26 -12.46 -18.51
CA SER A 253 10.56 -12.86 -19.07
C SER A 253 10.49 -13.08 -20.59
N THR A 254 9.37 -13.57 -21.11
CA THR A 254 9.16 -13.79 -22.54
C THR A 254 8.97 -12.47 -23.30
N ASN A 255 8.27 -11.50 -22.70
CA ASN A 255 7.95 -10.23 -23.36
C ASN A 255 8.99 -9.11 -23.09
N GLN A 256 10.03 -9.40 -22.30
CA GLN A 256 11.19 -8.55 -22.01
C GLN A 256 10.90 -7.12 -21.51
N VAL A 257 9.67 -6.79 -21.11
CA VAL A 257 9.32 -5.47 -20.58
C VAL A 257 8.27 -5.60 -19.48
N MET A 258 8.68 -5.42 -18.23
CA MET A 258 7.76 -5.35 -17.07
C MET A 258 6.74 -4.22 -17.20
N GLU A 259 7.19 -3.07 -17.69
CA GLU A 259 6.36 -1.87 -17.82
C GLU A 259 5.19 -2.04 -18.80
N THR A 260 5.31 -2.91 -19.82
CA THR A 260 4.20 -3.14 -20.75
C THR A 260 3.13 -4.01 -20.13
N PHE A 261 3.47 -5.05 -19.35
CA PHE A 261 2.45 -5.88 -18.70
C PHE A 261 1.56 -5.08 -17.77
N GLU A 262 2.15 -4.29 -16.86
CA GLU A 262 1.36 -3.47 -15.94
C GLU A 262 0.56 -2.40 -16.69
N SER A 263 1.16 -1.74 -17.69
CA SER A 263 0.47 -0.72 -18.47
C SER A 263 -0.68 -1.30 -19.32
N ASP A 264 -0.50 -2.47 -19.92
CA ASP A 264 -1.53 -3.19 -20.69
C ASP A 264 -2.63 -3.72 -19.76
N ALA A 265 -2.26 -4.26 -18.60
CA ALA A 265 -3.18 -4.73 -17.60
C ALA A 265 -4.04 -3.59 -17.03
N ILE A 266 -3.43 -2.44 -16.70
CA ILE A 266 -4.15 -1.25 -16.24
C ILE A 266 -5.02 -0.69 -17.38
N SER A 267 -4.53 -0.67 -18.62
CA SER A 267 -5.32 -0.17 -19.75
C SER A 267 -6.55 -1.03 -20.01
N GLY A 268 -6.36 -2.34 -20.15
CA GLY A 268 -7.45 -3.30 -20.33
C GLY A 268 -8.41 -3.34 -19.13
N PHE A 269 -7.92 -3.04 -17.92
CA PHE A 269 -8.72 -2.86 -16.72
C PHE A 269 -9.60 -1.60 -16.81
N LEU A 270 -9.05 -0.46 -17.21
CA LEU A 270 -9.79 0.79 -17.34
C LEU A 270 -10.75 0.83 -18.53
N ASP A 271 -10.62 -0.09 -19.47
CA ASP A 271 -11.57 -0.21 -20.58
C ASP A 271 -12.78 -1.10 -20.23
N GLN A 272 -12.80 -1.72 -19.04
CA GLN A 272 -13.94 -2.53 -18.59
C GLN A 272 -15.16 -1.68 -18.22
N PRO A 273 -16.40 -2.14 -18.52
CA PRO A 273 -17.63 -1.44 -18.14
C PRO A 273 -17.98 -1.56 -16.64
N ASP A 274 -17.16 -2.28 -15.85
CA ASP A 274 -17.33 -2.54 -14.43
C ASP A 274 -17.13 -1.29 -13.55
N TYR A 275 -18.04 -0.32 -13.58
CA TYR A 275 -17.90 0.87 -12.74
C TYR A 275 -19.23 1.42 -12.20
N VAL A 276 -19.10 2.16 -11.10
CA VAL A 276 -20.16 2.90 -10.42
C VAL A 276 -20.22 4.30 -11.00
N LYS A 277 -21.31 4.60 -11.70
CA LYS A 277 -21.56 5.93 -12.23
C LYS A 277 -21.69 6.94 -11.09
N PHE A 278 -21.11 8.13 -11.26
CA PHE A 278 -21.48 9.31 -10.47
C PHE A 278 -22.69 9.95 -11.14
N VAL A 279 -23.79 10.14 -10.40
CA VAL A 279 -24.95 10.88 -10.94
C VAL A 279 -24.83 12.38 -10.70
N SER A 280 -23.97 12.78 -9.75
CA SER A 280 -23.68 14.18 -9.45
C SER A 280 -22.33 14.35 -8.77
N LEU A 281 -21.75 15.56 -8.86
CA LEU A 281 -20.57 15.93 -8.07
C LEU A 281 -20.85 15.96 -6.56
N ALA A 282 -22.11 16.03 -6.13
CA ALA A 282 -22.46 16.02 -4.71
C ALA A 282 -22.12 14.67 -4.03
N GLU A 283 -22.00 13.59 -4.80
CA GLU A 283 -21.56 12.28 -4.30
C GLU A 283 -20.08 12.22 -3.94
N MET A 284 -19.26 13.14 -4.44
CA MET A 284 -17.86 13.23 -4.06
C MET A 284 -17.76 13.86 -2.65
N PRO A 285 -16.96 13.32 -1.72
CA PRO A 285 -16.71 13.98 -0.44
C PRO A 285 -16.07 15.36 -0.57
N GLU A 286 -16.22 16.22 0.45
CA GLU A 286 -15.57 17.53 0.49
C GLU A 286 -14.04 17.40 0.49
N SER A 287 -13.50 16.46 1.27
CA SER A 287 -12.09 16.08 1.24
C SER A 287 -11.93 14.60 0.89
N THR A 288 -11.48 14.31 -0.34
CA THR A 288 -11.25 12.95 -0.82
C THR A 288 -9.76 12.66 -0.91
N LEU A 289 -9.28 11.74 -0.07
CA LEU A 289 -7.92 11.23 -0.14
C LEU A 289 -7.87 10.01 -1.06
N LEU A 290 -7.13 10.09 -2.15
CA LEU A 290 -6.80 8.95 -3.00
C LEU A 290 -5.45 8.40 -2.53
N LEU A 291 -5.44 7.17 -2.03
CA LEU A 291 -4.22 6.46 -1.63
C LEU A 291 -3.91 5.36 -2.63
N GLY A 292 -2.63 5.25 -3.01
CA GLY A 292 -2.11 4.09 -3.71
C GLY A 292 -2.27 2.80 -2.89
N ALA A 293 -1.73 1.73 -3.44
CA ALA A 293 -1.84 0.40 -2.90
C ALA A 293 -0.99 0.19 -1.64
N THR A 294 -1.49 0.59 -0.47
CA THR A 294 -0.80 0.28 0.79
C THR A 294 -1.83 -0.08 1.86
N PRO A 295 -1.66 -1.22 2.58
CA PRO A 295 -2.49 -1.54 3.75
C PRO A 295 -2.47 -0.37 4.75
N MET A 296 -3.60 -0.03 5.40
CA MET A 296 -3.67 1.17 6.26
C MET A 296 -2.66 1.16 7.42
N GLU A 297 -2.31 -0.02 7.93
CA GLU A 297 -1.24 -0.21 8.92
C GLU A 297 0.17 0.13 8.39
N ASP A 298 0.37 0.07 7.08
CA ASP A 298 1.64 0.23 6.38
C ASP A 298 1.69 1.47 5.48
N VAL A 299 0.52 2.11 5.24
CA VAL A 299 0.27 3.32 4.45
C VAL A 299 1.43 4.29 4.64
N ALA A 300 1.74 4.59 5.89
CA ALA A 300 2.60 5.69 6.27
C ALA A 300 4.11 5.53 6.03
N VAL A 301 4.58 4.44 5.39
CA VAL A 301 6.01 4.27 5.05
C VAL A 301 6.29 4.06 3.57
N ASP A 302 5.26 4.13 2.71
CA ASP A 302 5.43 4.24 1.26
C ASP A 302 5.85 5.66 0.86
N VAL A 303 7.00 6.07 1.40
CA VAL A 303 7.70 7.28 1.03
C VAL A 303 9.01 6.81 0.40
N SER A 304 8.94 6.06 -0.70
CA SER A 304 10.13 5.89 -1.55
C SER A 304 10.55 7.30 -1.95
N ILE A 305 11.72 7.74 -1.52
CA ILE A 305 12.22 9.06 -1.90
C ILE A 305 13.11 8.81 -3.10
N SER A 306 12.76 9.40 -4.24
CA SER A 306 13.64 9.42 -5.40
C SER A 306 15.02 9.94 -4.97
N THR A 307 16.07 9.61 -5.70
CA THR A 307 17.41 10.21 -5.50
C THR A 307 17.43 11.75 -5.52
N THR A 308 16.33 12.37 -5.95
CA THR A 308 16.07 13.81 -5.92
C THR A 308 15.31 14.32 -4.68
N GLY A 309 15.09 13.51 -3.65
CA GLY A 309 14.46 13.96 -2.41
C GLY A 309 12.92 14.01 -2.44
N ARG A 310 12.27 13.54 -3.52
CA ARG A 310 10.80 13.63 -3.67
C ARG A 310 10.10 12.39 -3.13
N PRO A 311 9.06 12.53 -2.30
CA PRO A 311 8.24 11.41 -1.87
C PRO A 311 7.46 10.86 -3.07
N VAL A 312 7.81 9.64 -3.49
CA VAL A 312 7.05 8.79 -4.39
C VAL A 312 5.99 8.10 -3.53
N SER A 313 5.00 8.88 -3.09
CA SER A 313 3.74 8.29 -2.63
C SER A 313 2.70 8.54 -3.71
N ASP A 314 1.87 7.55 -4.00
CA ASP A 314 0.75 7.70 -4.92
C ASP A 314 -0.47 8.38 -4.28
N ALA A 315 -0.28 8.99 -3.11
CA ALA A 315 -1.30 9.78 -2.45
C ALA A 315 -1.62 11.07 -3.23
N ARG A 316 -2.91 11.32 -3.41
CA ARG A 316 -3.47 12.58 -3.91
C ARG A 316 -4.61 13.01 -3.00
N LEU A 317 -4.73 14.31 -2.76
CA LEU A 317 -5.85 14.88 -2.01
C LEU A 317 -6.65 15.78 -2.93
N LEU A 318 -7.96 15.54 -3.01
CA LEU A 318 -8.92 16.40 -3.68
C LEU A 318 -9.77 17.11 -2.64
N VAL A 319 -9.81 18.44 -2.70
CA VAL A 319 -10.60 19.28 -1.79
C VAL A 319 -11.58 20.11 -2.60
N LYS A 320 -12.87 19.99 -2.30
CA LYS A 320 -13.90 20.87 -2.84
C LYS A 320 -13.77 22.27 -2.24
N ASN A 321 -13.82 23.27 -3.11
CA ASN A 321 -13.81 24.66 -2.71
C ASN A 321 -15.25 25.20 -2.67
N SER A 322 -15.48 26.26 -1.90
CA SER A 322 -16.79 26.90 -1.78
C SER A 322 -17.30 27.53 -3.10
N ASP A 323 -16.41 27.76 -4.07
CA ASP A 323 -16.74 28.26 -5.41
C ASP A 323 -17.10 27.14 -6.41
N GLY A 324 -17.19 25.89 -5.95
CA GLY A 324 -17.52 24.72 -6.77
C GLY A 324 -16.33 24.10 -7.49
N THR A 325 -15.15 24.74 -7.48
CA THR A 325 -13.91 24.17 -8.04
C THR A 325 -13.34 23.10 -7.12
N ILE A 326 -12.43 22.26 -7.66
CA ILE A 326 -11.70 21.25 -6.88
C ILE A 326 -10.23 21.60 -6.85
N SER A 327 -9.62 21.65 -5.68
CA SER A 327 -8.17 21.74 -5.51
C SER A 327 -7.58 20.34 -5.38
N GLY A 328 -6.69 19.96 -6.29
CA GLY A 328 -5.93 18.73 -6.21
C GLY A 328 -4.49 18.96 -5.76
N TYR A 329 -4.05 18.13 -4.83
CA TYR A 329 -2.71 18.11 -4.27
C TYR A 329 -2.11 16.72 -4.50
N SER A 330 -0.82 16.66 -4.85
CA SER A 330 -0.10 15.41 -5.09
C SER A 330 1.20 15.42 -4.32
N ALA A 331 1.59 14.28 -3.74
CA ALA A 331 2.88 14.17 -3.04
C ALA A 331 4.08 14.35 -4.00
N GLN A 332 3.90 14.08 -5.29
CA GLN A 332 4.96 14.18 -6.30
C GLN A 332 5.14 15.60 -6.88
N GLY A 333 4.22 16.53 -6.57
CA GLY A 333 4.19 17.88 -7.15
C GLY A 333 4.33 18.97 -6.10
N ASN A 334 4.99 20.07 -6.48
CA ASN A 334 4.98 21.28 -5.67
C ASN A 334 3.74 22.12 -6.01
N GLY A 335 2.96 22.46 -4.99
CA GLY A 335 1.78 23.30 -5.14
C GLY A 335 0.49 22.52 -5.39
N SER A 336 -0.55 23.28 -5.71
CA SER A 336 -1.90 22.78 -5.96
C SER A 336 -2.32 23.03 -7.40
N VAL A 337 -3.13 22.15 -7.95
CA VAL A 337 -3.85 22.40 -9.20
C VAL A 337 -5.31 22.67 -8.87
N ARG A 338 -5.86 23.78 -9.36
CA ARG A 338 -7.30 24.03 -9.29
C ARG A 338 -7.95 23.48 -10.55
N PHE A 339 -9.11 22.83 -10.39
CA PHE A 339 -9.83 22.15 -11.45
C PHE A 339 -11.25 22.66 -11.55
N ASP A 340 -11.72 22.79 -12.79
CA ASP A 340 -13.14 22.73 -13.11
C ASP A 340 -13.55 21.26 -13.16
N ALA A 341 -14.70 20.94 -12.57
CA ALA A 341 -15.16 19.57 -12.42
C ALA A 341 -16.51 19.40 -13.09
N ARG A 342 -16.66 18.33 -13.88
CA ARG A 342 -17.94 17.97 -14.51
C ARG A 342 -18.15 16.46 -14.54
N ILE A 343 -19.39 16.03 -14.64
CA ILE A 343 -19.73 14.63 -14.92
C ILE A 343 -19.76 14.43 -16.44
N SER A 344 -19.15 13.36 -16.94
CA SER A 344 -19.29 12.96 -18.34
C SER A 344 -20.65 12.31 -18.58
N HIS A 345 -21.25 12.61 -19.73
CA HIS A 345 -22.49 12.01 -20.22
C HIS A 345 -22.29 11.34 -21.59
N ASP A 346 -21.03 11.03 -21.94
CA ASP A 346 -20.69 10.37 -23.19
C ASP A 346 -20.96 8.86 -23.05
N TYR A 347 -21.43 8.19 -24.12
CA TYR A 347 -21.84 6.78 -24.05
C TYR A 347 -20.78 5.84 -23.44
N GLU A 348 -19.50 6.11 -23.67
CA GLU A 348 -18.37 5.29 -23.20
C GLU A 348 -17.83 5.68 -21.81
N THR A 349 -18.14 6.88 -21.32
CA THR A 349 -17.60 7.44 -20.06
C THR A 349 -18.67 8.03 -19.16
N ASP A 350 -19.94 7.71 -19.41
CA ASP A 350 -21.09 8.24 -18.67
C ASP A 350 -20.92 7.95 -17.18
N GLY A 351 -21.01 9.00 -16.37
CA GLY A 351 -20.83 8.94 -14.92
C GLY A 351 -19.38 9.02 -14.43
N GLU A 352 -18.40 9.37 -15.27
CA GLU A 352 -17.05 9.74 -14.82
C GLU A 352 -16.95 11.21 -14.38
N ILE A 353 -16.08 11.52 -13.42
CA ILE A 353 -15.73 12.90 -13.10
C ILE A 353 -14.56 13.33 -13.98
N ILE A 354 -14.73 14.40 -14.75
CA ILE A 354 -13.66 15.03 -15.52
C ILE A 354 -13.18 16.28 -14.78
N LEU A 355 -11.90 16.28 -14.39
CA LEU A 355 -11.19 17.40 -13.81
C LEU A 355 -10.34 18.10 -14.88
N THR A 356 -10.63 19.37 -15.16
CA THR A 356 -9.90 20.20 -16.14
C THR A 356 -9.15 21.31 -15.42
N PRO A 357 -7.81 21.40 -15.52
CA PRO A 357 -7.04 22.44 -14.84
C PRO A 357 -7.50 23.86 -15.21
N ILE A 358 -7.61 24.74 -14.22
CA ILE A 358 -7.93 26.18 -14.37
C ILE A 358 -6.69 27.01 -14.02
N GLY A 359 -6.40 28.05 -14.81
CA GLY A 359 -5.36 29.02 -14.52
C GLY A 359 -4.00 28.66 -15.12
N ALA A 360 -2.91 28.99 -14.41
CA ALA A 360 -1.57 28.68 -14.86
C ALA A 360 -1.42 27.17 -15.08
N THR A 361 -0.86 26.79 -16.23
CA THR A 361 -0.76 25.41 -16.65
C THR A 361 0.08 24.60 -15.65
N PHE A 362 -0.49 23.57 -15.02
CA PHE A 362 0.29 22.64 -14.20
C PHE A 362 1.29 21.92 -15.11
N GLU A 363 2.55 22.27 -14.94
CA GLU A 363 3.65 21.82 -15.76
C GLU A 363 4.67 21.12 -14.87
N GLN A 364 5.00 19.89 -15.23
CA GLN A 364 6.09 19.15 -14.63
C GLN A 364 7.24 19.14 -15.63
N VAL A 365 8.44 19.52 -15.19
CA VAL A 365 9.64 19.50 -16.01
C VAL A 365 10.60 18.47 -15.45
N TRP A 366 11.03 17.55 -16.31
CA TRP A 366 12.06 16.57 -16.03
C TRP A 366 13.27 16.80 -16.92
N SER A 367 14.40 16.34 -16.44
CA SER A 367 15.67 16.35 -17.16
C SER A 367 16.21 14.92 -17.15
N TYR A 368 16.45 14.35 -18.33
CA TYR A 368 17.01 13.00 -18.48
C TYR A 368 18.23 13.02 -19.40
N THR A 369 19.21 12.15 -19.15
CA THR A 369 20.41 11.96 -19.98
C THR A 369 20.41 10.61 -20.73
N TRP A 370 19.33 9.81 -20.64
CA TRP A 370 19.27 8.45 -21.22
C TRP A 370 19.67 8.43 -22.70
N PHE A 371 19.16 9.37 -23.50
CA PHE A 371 19.35 9.36 -24.96
C PHE A 371 20.75 9.83 -25.41
N SER A 372 21.52 10.47 -24.53
CA SER A 372 22.89 10.91 -24.79
C SER A 372 23.60 11.09 -23.45
N PRO A 373 24.66 10.31 -23.14
CA PRO A 373 25.39 10.40 -21.88
C PRO A 373 25.91 11.81 -21.56
N THR A 374 26.02 12.67 -22.58
CA THR A 374 26.56 14.03 -22.49
C THR A 374 25.53 15.13 -22.70
N THR A 375 24.30 14.81 -23.15
CA THR A 375 23.29 15.82 -23.46
C THR A 375 22.06 15.62 -22.59
N LEU A 376 21.90 16.52 -21.62
CA LEU A 376 20.70 16.60 -20.81
C LEU A 376 19.55 17.08 -21.70
N GLN A 377 18.55 16.22 -21.92
CA GLN A 377 17.32 16.60 -22.58
C GLN A 377 16.25 16.89 -21.53
N ARG A 378 15.61 18.06 -21.64
CA ARG A 378 14.43 18.38 -20.84
C ARG A 378 13.17 17.94 -21.54
N THR A 379 12.26 17.41 -20.74
CA THR A 379 10.90 17.08 -21.13
C THR A 379 9.96 17.83 -20.20
N SER A 380 9.00 18.53 -20.77
CA SER A 380 7.91 19.18 -20.04
C SER A 380 6.63 18.37 -20.25
N ARG A 381 5.85 18.12 -19.20
CA ARG A 381 4.49 17.58 -19.31
C ARG A 381 3.52 18.56 -18.71
N GLN A 382 2.56 18.94 -19.52
CA GLN A 382 1.47 19.84 -19.15
C GLN A 382 0.19 19.04 -18.95
N LEU A 383 -0.39 19.08 -17.75
CA LEU A 383 -1.65 18.40 -17.46
C LEU A 383 -2.77 19.01 -18.31
N GLN A 384 -3.51 18.17 -19.05
CA GLN A 384 -4.65 18.59 -19.87
C GLN A 384 -5.97 18.29 -19.16
N SER A 385 -6.11 17.08 -18.61
CA SER A 385 -7.30 16.68 -17.85
C SER A 385 -6.98 15.46 -16.99
N THR A 386 -7.81 15.20 -15.97
CA THR A 386 -7.84 13.94 -15.23
C THR A 386 -9.26 13.43 -15.18
N ARG A 387 -9.47 12.19 -15.61
CA ARG A 387 -10.77 11.51 -15.49
C ARG A 387 -10.73 10.60 -14.28
N LEU A 388 -11.77 10.62 -13.46
CA LEU A 388 -11.93 9.77 -12.29
C LEU A 388 -13.12 8.83 -12.51
N ARG A 389 -12.85 7.53 -12.42
CA ARG A 389 -13.84 6.45 -12.54
C ARG A 389 -13.89 5.69 -11.21
N ARG A 390 -15.09 5.38 -10.71
CA ARG A 390 -15.27 4.68 -9.44
C ARG A 390 -15.63 3.22 -9.69
N PHE A 391 -14.87 2.28 -9.14
CA PHE A 391 -15.04 0.83 -9.35
C PHE A 391 -15.67 0.12 -8.16
N PHE A 392 -15.62 0.72 -6.97
CA PHE A 392 -16.19 0.14 -5.76
C PHE A 392 -16.68 1.25 -4.83
N VAL A 393 -17.81 1.03 -4.16
CA VAL A 393 -18.30 1.86 -3.06
C VAL A 393 -18.60 0.97 -1.86
N GLY A 394 -17.98 1.26 -0.73
CA GLY A 394 -18.24 0.67 0.57
C GLY A 394 -18.52 1.75 1.62
N ASP A 395 -18.59 1.34 2.89
CA ASP A 395 -18.93 2.25 3.98
C ASP A 395 -17.71 3.13 4.32
N GLY A 396 -17.65 4.32 3.72
CA GLY A 396 -16.61 5.34 3.92
C GLY A 396 -15.33 5.17 3.10
N SER A 397 -15.24 4.13 2.27
CA SER A 397 -14.13 3.96 1.32
C SER A 397 -14.63 3.49 -0.04
N SER A 398 -13.88 3.80 -1.08
CA SER A 398 -14.18 3.42 -2.46
C SER A 398 -12.89 3.07 -3.21
N ILE A 399 -12.98 2.36 -4.35
CA ILE A 399 -11.84 2.18 -5.26
C ILE A 399 -12.09 3.04 -6.48
N TRP A 400 -11.15 3.92 -6.81
CA TRP A 400 -11.22 4.82 -7.95
C TRP A 400 -10.04 4.53 -8.87
N ALA A 401 -10.22 4.78 -10.16
CA ALA A 401 -9.11 4.98 -11.07
C ALA A 401 -9.06 6.41 -11.56
N SER A 402 -7.84 6.87 -11.83
CA SER A 402 -7.58 8.15 -12.46
C SER A 402 -6.83 7.96 -13.77
N THR A 403 -7.32 8.57 -14.85
CA THR A 403 -6.60 8.68 -16.13
C THR A 403 -6.26 10.16 -16.36
N SER A 404 -4.99 10.51 -16.18
CA SER A 404 -4.46 11.85 -16.42
C SER A 404 -3.88 11.94 -17.83
N SER A 405 -4.35 12.90 -18.62
CA SER A 405 -3.83 13.19 -19.96
C SER A 405 -2.79 14.30 -19.88
N TRP A 406 -1.61 14.04 -20.40
CA TRP A 406 -0.46 14.93 -20.35
C TRP A 406 0.03 15.28 -21.76
N LYS A 407 0.16 16.58 -22.04
CA LYS A 407 0.83 17.05 -23.25
C LYS A 407 2.32 17.18 -23.00
N VAL A 408 3.10 16.33 -23.65
CA VAL A 408 4.55 16.29 -23.58
C VAL A 408 5.15 17.29 -24.57
N ARG A 409 6.09 18.11 -24.12
CA ARG A 409 6.84 19.08 -24.91
C ARG A 409 8.33 18.86 -24.70
N TYR A 410 9.12 19.23 -25.70
CA TYR A 410 10.58 19.07 -25.72
C TYR A 410 11.24 20.45 -25.84
N PRO A 411 11.44 21.18 -24.73
CA PRO A 411 11.97 22.55 -24.76
C PRO A 411 13.33 22.66 -25.46
N ASP A 412 14.19 21.66 -25.28
CA ASP A 412 15.53 21.63 -25.88
C ASP A 412 15.53 21.10 -27.32
N SER A 413 14.38 20.70 -27.85
CA SER A 413 14.21 20.25 -29.23
C SER A 413 12.84 20.67 -29.76
N PRO A 414 12.60 21.98 -29.99
CA PRO A 414 11.28 22.52 -30.33
C PRO A 414 10.71 22.00 -31.66
N SER A 415 11.56 21.47 -32.54
CA SER A 415 11.17 20.82 -33.79
C SER A 415 10.50 19.46 -33.59
N ARG A 416 10.66 18.84 -32.41
CA ARG A 416 10.00 17.58 -32.08
C ARG A 416 8.52 17.84 -31.77
N PRO A 417 7.57 17.13 -32.41
CA PRO A 417 6.15 17.34 -32.16
C PRO A 417 5.79 17.03 -30.71
N SER A 418 4.84 17.78 -30.17
CA SER A 418 4.28 17.45 -28.86
C SER A 418 3.48 16.16 -28.95
N GLU A 419 3.64 15.30 -27.95
CA GLU A 419 2.94 14.02 -27.85
C GLU A 419 1.92 14.09 -26.71
N THR A 420 0.85 13.30 -26.77
CA THR A 420 -0.05 13.13 -25.62
C THR A 420 0.22 11.77 -25.01
N ILE A 421 0.50 11.74 -23.71
CA ILE A 421 0.65 10.50 -22.96
C ILE A 421 -0.45 10.41 -21.90
N TYR A 422 -0.78 9.19 -21.50
CA TYR A 422 -1.75 8.91 -20.46
C TYR A 422 -1.05 8.30 -19.26
N GLU A 423 -1.37 8.83 -18.08
CA GLU A 423 -0.99 8.25 -16.81
C GLU A 423 -2.25 7.67 -16.17
N ARG A 424 -2.21 6.38 -15.86
CA ARG A 424 -3.34 5.64 -15.29
C ARG A 424 -2.95 5.16 -13.89
N ARG A 425 -3.84 5.35 -12.93
CA ARG A 425 -3.63 4.91 -11.54
C ARG A 425 -4.92 4.36 -10.97
N ILE A 426 -4.81 3.43 -10.02
CA ILE A 426 -5.92 2.95 -9.21
C ILE A 426 -5.59 3.30 -7.76
N ALA A 427 -6.59 3.77 -7.03
CA ALA A 427 -6.42 4.24 -5.66
C ALA A 427 -7.63 3.90 -4.80
N SER A 428 -7.37 3.62 -3.53
CA SER A 428 -8.41 3.66 -2.50
C SER A 428 -8.76 5.12 -2.21
N ALA A 429 -10.01 5.49 -2.43
CA ALA A 429 -10.56 6.79 -2.11
C ALA A 429 -11.21 6.77 -0.71
N ILE A 430 -10.75 7.65 0.17
CA ILE A 430 -11.18 7.79 1.56
C ILE A 430 -11.85 9.15 1.72
N ASP A 431 -13.07 9.14 2.28
CA ASP A 431 -13.72 10.35 2.77
C ASP A 431 -13.04 10.79 4.08
N LEU A 432 -12.21 11.83 3.98
CA LEU A 432 -11.48 12.37 5.13
C LEU A 432 -12.37 13.09 6.13
N ASP A 433 -13.64 13.35 5.85
CA ASP A 433 -14.57 13.97 6.81
C ASP A 433 -15.32 12.90 7.63
N GLN A 434 -15.38 11.67 7.12
CA GLN A 434 -16.04 10.54 7.79
C GLN A 434 -15.09 9.53 8.44
N GLN A 435 -13.93 9.24 7.82
CA GLN A 435 -13.13 8.06 8.20
C GLN A 435 -11.92 8.35 9.10
N TYR A 436 -11.55 9.61 9.33
CA TYR A 436 -10.44 9.95 10.22
C TYR A 436 -10.80 9.83 11.71
N LEU A 437 -9.77 9.62 12.53
CA LEU A 437 -9.90 9.55 13.98
C LEU A 437 -10.07 10.96 14.59
N ARG A 438 -11.32 11.42 14.70
CA ARG A 438 -11.66 12.77 15.24
C ARG A 438 -11.07 13.05 16.63
N ASN A 439 -10.84 12.02 17.44
CA ASN A 439 -10.31 12.17 18.80
C ASN A 439 -8.80 11.88 18.90
N ALA A 440 -8.09 11.62 17.79
CA ALA A 440 -6.67 11.22 17.83
C ALA A 440 -5.76 12.30 18.44
N TRP A 441 -6.17 13.56 18.35
CA TRP A 441 -5.40 14.71 18.81
C TRP A 441 -5.98 15.35 20.09
N VAL A 442 -7.09 14.83 20.61
CA VAL A 442 -7.71 15.34 21.83
C VAL A 442 -6.85 14.97 23.04
N GLY A 443 -6.53 15.96 23.88
CA GLY A 443 -5.71 15.74 25.07
C GLY A 443 -4.24 15.46 24.74
N LEU A 444 -3.75 15.89 23.58
CA LEU A 444 -2.33 15.91 23.22
C LEU A 444 -1.52 16.52 24.38
N SER A 445 -0.89 15.65 25.16
CA SER A 445 0.11 15.98 26.16
C SER A 445 1.33 15.13 25.85
N GLY A 446 2.49 15.76 25.71
CA GLY A 446 3.75 15.07 25.42
C GLY A 446 4.33 15.35 24.03
N ARG A 447 5.05 14.35 23.50
CA ARG A 447 5.91 14.47 22.32
C ARG A 447 5.48 13.56 21.17
N ARG A 448 5.45 14.10 19.96
CA ARG A 448 5.21 13.34 18.72
C ARG A 448 6.34 13.60 17.72
N GLY A 449 6.73 12.59 16.97
CA GLY A 449 7.48 12.80 15.73
C GLY A 449 6.52 13.22 14.62
N LEU A 450 6.80 14.32 13.91
CA LEU A 450 6.03 14.82 12.77
C LEU A 450 6.96 15.52 11.76
N PRO A 451 6.55 15.69 10.48
CA PRO A 451 7.36 16.39 9.48
C PRO A 451 7.44 17.89 9.77
N TRP A 452 8.66 18.41 9.83
CA TRP A 452 8.98 19.84 9.92
C TRP A 452 9.10 20.44 8.52
N ILE A 453 8.23 21.41 8.24
CA ILE A 453 8.13 22.06 6.93
C ILE A 453 8.88 23.38 6.96
N CYS A 454 9.73 23.61 5.95
CA CYS A 454 10.36 24.89 5.68
C CYS A 454 9.96 25.39 4.31
N GLU A 455 10.15 26.69 4.16
CA GLU A 455 10.07 27.38 2.89
C GLU A 455 11.47 27.48 2.28
N SER A 456 11.58 27.10 1.02
CA SER A 456 12.68 27.48 0.15
C SER A 456 12.21 28.56 -0.84
N ALA A 457 13.14 29.09 -1.65
CA ALA A 457 12.85 30.22 -2.54
C ALA A 457 11.58 30.01 -3.40
N THR A 458 11.32 28.78 -3.83
CA THR A 458 10.25 28.46 -4.79
C THR A 458 9.17 27.51 -4.28
N GLN A 459 9.34 26.86 -3.13
CA GLN A 459 8.45 25.77 -2.68
C GLN A 459 8.42 25.61 -1.15
N LEU A 460 7.47 24.80 -0.67
CA LEU A 460 7.53 24.20 0.66
C LEU A 460 8.20 22.82 0.56
N GLU A 461 8.98 22.44 1.56
CA GLU A 461 9.65 21.15 1.62
C GLU A 461 9.74 20.62 3.06
N ILE A 462 9.89 19.29 3.20
CA ILE A 462 10.18 18.67 4.48
C ILE A 462 11.68 18.85 4.73
N CYS A 463 12.07 19.72 5.66
CA CYS A 463 13.49 19.86 6.01
C CYS A 463 13.94 18.66 6.82
N GLU A 464 13.12 18.24 7.78
CA GLU A 464 13.38 17.11 8.64
C GLU A 464 12.11 16.56 9.28
N TYR A 465 12.23 15.39 9.87
CA TYR A 465 11.21 14.84 10.74
C TYR A 465 11.64 15.06 12.20
N ALA A 466 10.90 15.92 12.90
CA ALA A 466 11.30 16.49 14.19
C ALA A 466 10.37 16.08 15.32
N GLN A 467 10.77 16.35 16.57
CA GLN A 467 9.96 16.10 17.75
C GLN A 467 9.16 17.34 18.11
N TYR A 468 7.84 17.22 18.03
CA TYR A 468 6.89 18.24 18.44
C TYR A 468 6.51 18.00 19.89
N ARG A 469 6.88 18.93 20.76
CA ARG A 469 6.40 19.01 22.14
C ARG A 469 5.18 19.93 22.19
N PHE A 470 4.03 19.36 22.52
CA PHE A 470 2.78 20.10 22.64
C PHE A 470 2.62 20.61 24.08
N ASP A 471 2.64 21.93 24.25
CA ASP A 471 2.41 22.60 25.52
C ASP A 471 0.96 23.05 25.66
N GLY A 472 0.55 23.45 26.86
CA GLY A 472 -0.79 23.95 27.12
C GLY A 472 -1.15 25.22 26.32
N ALA A 473 -2.45 25.50 26.18
CA ALA A 473 -2.99 26.69 25.52
C ALA A 473 -2.60 26.86 24.03
N GLY A 474 -2.25 25.79 23.33
CA GLY A 474 -1.96 25.83 21.91
C GLY A 474 -0.56 26.34 21.55
N ALA A 475 0.37 26.34 22.49
CA ALA A 475 1.79 26.59 22.22
C ALA A 475 2.57 25.26 22.11
N GLY A 476 3.70 25.27 21.42
CA GLY A 476 4.60 24.12 21.39
C GLY A 476 6.01 24.48 20.95
N LEU A 477 6.91 23.52 21.12
CA LEU A 477 8.30 23.61 20.67
C LEU A 477 8.63 22.42 19.77
N VAL A 478 9.30 22.70 18.67
CA VAL A 478 9.98 21.68 17.88
C VAL A 478 11.39 21.52 18.41
N GLU A 479 11.68 20.29 18.80
CA GLU A 479 12.93 19.81 19.34
C GLU A 479 13.55 18.84 18.32
N ASP A 480 14.87 18.83 18.23
CA ASP A 480 15.55 17.84 17.43
C ASP A 480 15.36 16.42 17.97
N LEU A 481 15.14 15.48 17.06
CA LEU A 481 15.31 14.07 17.34
C LEU A 481 16.83 13.74 17.30
N GLY A 482 17.59 14.30 18.25
CA GLY A 482 19.05 14.25 18.44
C GLY A 482 19.94 14.69 17.27
N MET A 483 21.00 13.94 16.98
CA MET A 483 22.14 14.44 16.19
C MET A 483 21.93 14.43 14.67
N LYS A 484 22.66 15.31 13.98
CA LYS A 484 22.80 15.37 12.52
C LYS A 484 24.20 14.90 12.13
N LEU A 485 24.40 14.34 10.93
CA LEU A 485 25.77 14.11 10.45
C LEU A 485 26.41 15.44 10.09
N VAL A 486 27.59 15.68 10.65
CA VAL A 486 28.42 16.87 10.42
C VAL A 486 29.64 16.51 9.57
N SER A 487 30.63 17.42 9.49
CA SER A 487 31.85 17.19 8.72
C SER A 487 32.47 15.83 9.05
N GLY A 488 32.85 15.08 8.02
CA GLY A 488 33.47 13.76 8.17
C GLY A 488 32.46 12.61 8.38
N PHE A 489 31.17 12.81 8.11
CA PHE A 489 30.13 11.78 8.27
C PHE A 489 30.06 11.23 9.70
N MET A 490 30.17 12.12 10.69
CA MET A 490 30.04 11.76 12.10
C MET A 490 28.79 12.43 12.72
N PRO A 491 28.09 11.78 13.66
CA PRO A 491 27.02 12.42 14.41
C PRO A 491 27.54 13.61 15.22
N GLY A 492 26.91 14.78 15.08
CA GLY A 492 27.18 16.00 15.86
C GLY A 492 25.91 16.58 16.50
N PRO A 493 26.07 17.35 17.59
CA PRO A 493 24.93 17.98 18.29
C PRO A 493 24.16 18.92 17.35
N ASN A 494 22.88 19.10 17.62
CA ASN A 494 22.07 20.13 16.96
C ASN A 494 21.48 21.08 18.01
N ASP A 495 21.39 22.36 17.65
CA ASP A 495 21.05 23.47 18.55
C ASP A 495 19.71 24.14 18.19
N GLY A 496 18.85 23.45 17.44
CA GLY A 496 17.58 24.01 16.96
C GLY A 496 16.44 23.85 17.95
N ARG A 497 15.79 24.97 18.32
CA ARG A 497 14.43 24.95 18.86
C ARG A 497 13.61 26.02 18.16
N ASP A 498 12.49 25.61 17.58
CA ASP A 498 11.54 26.52 16.96
C ASP A 498 10.19 26.45 17.68
N ALA A 499 9.62 27.61 18.00
CA ALA A 499 8.27 27.66 18.54
C ALA A 499 7.23 27.46 17.43
N PHE A 500 6.13 26.80 17.77
CA PHE A 500 4.96 26.67 16.92
C PHE A 500 3.68 26.87 17.74
N SER A 501 2.58 27.18 17.07
CA SER A 501 1.26 27.17 17.70
C SER A 501 0.43 26.01 17.15
N TRP A 502 -0.51 25.49 17.94
CA TRP A 502 -1.38 24.42 17.51
C TRP A 502 -2.79 24.55 18.07
N SER A 503 -3.73 23.94 17.36
CA SER A 503 -5.12 23.79 17.76
C SER A 503 -5.69 22.49 17.20
N VAL A 504 -6.81 22.04 17.75
CA VAL A 504 -7.63 20.98 17.15
C VAL A 504 -8.94 21.63 16.76
N ASP A 505 -9.31 21.52 15.48
CA ASP A 505 -10.55 22.14 15.00
C ASP A 505 -11.80 21.33 15.37
N ALA A 506 -12.98 21.83 15.02
CA ALA A 506 -14.27 21.18 15.31
C ALA A 506 -14.42 19.79 14.66
N GLY A 507 -13.65 19.52 13.59
CA GLY A 507 -13.58 18.20 12.99
C GLY A 507 -12.72 17.23 13.79
N GLY A 508 -11.80 17.73 14.62
CA GLY A 508 -10.81 16.92 15.29
C GLY A 508 -9.48 16.83 14.53
N ARG A 509 -9.24 17.73 13.58
CA ARG A 509 -7.98 17.80 12.81
C ARG A 509 -6.96 18.64 13.57
N LEU A 510 -5.71 18.18 13.62
CA LEU A 510 -4.62 18.96 14.22
C LEU A 510 -4.19 20.04 13.22
N GLN A 511 -4.26 21.28 13.66
CA GLN A 511 -3.71 22.43 12.94
C GLN A 511 -2.46 22.88 13.66
N THR A 512 -1.35 22.99 12.94
CA THR A 512 -0.12 23.58 13.47
C THR A 512 0.28 24.75 12.60
N ARG A 513 0.82 25.79 13.22
CA ARG A 513 1.42 26.92 12.53
C ARG A 513 2.89 27.00 12.90
N VAL A 514 3.71 26.91 11.87
CA VAL A 514 5.16 26.88 11.96
C VAL A 514 5.70 27.97 11.04
N ARG A 515 6.35 28.98 11.62
CA ARG A 515 6.90 30.13 10.86
C ARG A 515 5.87 30.66 9.83
N ASP A 516 6.14 30.46 8.54
CA ASP A 516 5.35 30.92 7.40
C ASP A 516 4.44 29.84 6.77
N ALA A 517 4.22 28.72 7.46
CA ALA A 517 3.37 27.63 6.99
C ALA A 517 2.25 27.27 7.99
N ASP A 518 1.03 27.09 7.47
CA ASP A 518 -0.08 26.46 8.17
C ASP A 518 -0.18 25.00 7.71
N ILE A 519 -0.19 24.06 8.66
CA ILE A 519 -0.21 22.62 8.39
C ILE A 519 -1.44 22.01 9.04
N THR A 520 -2.23 21.27 8.27
CA THR A 520 -3.36 20.46 8.76
C THR A 520 -3.00 18.99 8.71
N PHE A 521 -3.26 18.26 9.78
CA PHE A 521 -3.02 16.82 9.90
C PHE A 521 -4.33 16.05 10.17
N TRP A 522 -4.55 14.98 9.41
CA TRP A 522 -5.64 14.02 9.63
C TRP A 522 -5.06 12.67 10.02
N THR A 523 -5.51 12.10 11.14
CA THR A 523 -5.12 10.75 11.55
C THR A 523 -6.04 9.72 10.91
N LEU A 524 -5.47 8.83 10.12
CA LEU A 524 -6.18 7.73 9.50
C LEU A 524 -6.38 6.59 10.52
N PRO A 525 -7.46 5.79 10.39
CA PRO A 525 -7.67 4.61 11.20
C PRO A 525 -6.62 3.53 10.87
N GLY A 526 -6.46 2.52 11.74
CA GLY A 526 -5.50 1.43 11.52
C GLY A 526 -4.08 1.66 12.06
N GLY A 527 -3.85 2.78 12.76
CA GLY A 527 -2.62 2.99 13.53
C GLY A 527 -2.43 1.94 14.63
N ASN A 528 -1.18 1.75 15.07
CA ASN A 528 -0.84 0.85 16.16
C ASN A 528 -0.41 1.64 17.43
N THR A 529 0.02 0.94 18.47
CA THR A 529 0.40 1.59 19.74
C THR A 529 1.65 2.48 19.63
N ALA A 530 2.46 2.34 18.57
CA ALA A 530 3.69 3.09 18.36
C ALA A 530 3.57 4.22 17.35
N ALA A 531 2.70 4.05 16.35
CA ALA A 531 2.65 4.93 15.21
C ALA A 531 1.22 5.04 14.70
N ASP A 532 0.78 6.27 14.46
CA ASP A 532 -0.51 6.56 13.86
C ASP A 532 -0.28 7.02 12.40
N SER A 533 -1.00 6.47 11.42
CA SER A 533 -0.92 6.91 10.02
C SER A 533 -1.57 8.28 9.88
N VAL A 534 -0.87 9.24 9.25
CA VAL A 534 -1.31 10.63 9.15
C VAL A 534 -1.13 11.16 7.73
N VAL A 535 -2.12 11.89 7.22
CA VAL A 535 -1.95 12.77 6.05
C VAL A 535 -1.82 14.21 6.49
N TYR A 536 -1.05 14.98 5.73
CA TYR A 536 -0.87 16.40 6.01
C TYR A 536 -0.97 17.25 4.76
N LEU A 537 -1.44 18.48 4.94
CA LEU A 537 -1.43 19.53 3.95
C LEU A 537 -0.85 20.79 4.56
N ALA A 538 0.31 21.20 4.08
CA ALA A 538 0.98 22.44 4.43
C ALA A 538 0.71 23.51 3.36
N ARG A 539 0.42 24.74 3.77
CA ARG A 539 0.23 25.91 2.90
C ARG A 539 1.09 27.07 3.38
N GLY A 540 1.78 27.73 2.44
CA GLY A 540 2.65 28.88 2.71
C GLY A 540 1.86 30.18 2.85
N ARG A 541 2.38 31.12 3.64
CA ARG A 541 1.69 32.38 4.03
C ARG A 541 2.14 33.62 3.25
N THR A 542 3.12 33.51 2.35
CA THR A 542 3.70 34.70 1.72
C THR A 542 2.74 35.38 0.72
N PRO A 543 2.66 36.73 0.67
CA PRO A 543 1.80 37.48 -0.25
C PRO A 543 2.14 37.37 -1.76
N ALA A 544 3.20 36.65 -2.14
CA ALA A 544 3.67 36.57 -3.52
C ALA A 544 2.86 35.53 -4.33
N THR A 545 1.94 36.03 -5.15
CA THR A 545 1.25 35.51 -6.38
C THR A 545 1.03 34.02 -6.68
N ALA A 546 1.64 33.04 -6.00
CA ALA A 546 1.35 31.62 -6.17
C ALA A 546 1.21 30.92 -4.81
N GLU A 547 0.08 30.25 -4.57
CA GLU A 547 -0.13 29.41 -3.38
C GLU A 547 0.93 28.31 -3.34
N LYS A 548 1.83 28.36 -2.35
CA LYS A 548 2.76 27.26 -2.06
C LYS A 548 2.03 26.24 -1.22
N ALA A 549 1.92 25.01 -1.71
CA ALA A 549 1.33 23.91 -0.96
C ALA A 549 2.22 22.68 -1.02
N LEU A 550 2.25 21.92 0.06
CA LEU A 550 2.90 20.62 0.16
C LEU A 550 1.93 19.65 0.81
N PHE A 551 1.58 18.60 0.08
CA PHE A 551 0.76 17.51 0.57
C PHE A 551 1.62 16.26 0.73
N GLY A 552 1.34 15.48 1.76
CA GLY A 552 2.01 14.21 1.93
C GLY A 552 1.33 13.33 2.96
N GLN A 553 1.89 12.14 3.09
CA GLN A 553 1.43 11.11 3.98
C GLN A 553 2.63 10.59 4.78
N THR A 554 2.43 10.32 6.06
CA THR A 554 3.51 10.10 7.01
C THR A 554 3.01 9.35 8.25
N LEU A 555 3.92 8.99 9.15
CA LEU A 555 3.56 8.53 10.49
C LEU A 555 3.52 9.72 11.45
N SER A 556 2.71 9.61 12.49
CA SER A 556 2.89 10.32 13.75
C SER A 556 3.48 9.32 14.74
N LEU A 557 4.75 9.49 15.08
CA LEU A 557 5.44 8.59 15.98
C LEU A 557 5.26 9.03 17.43
N ARG A 558 4.84 8.12 18.30
CA ARG A 558 4.83 8.38 19.74
C ARG A 558 6.27 8.35 20.24
N VAL A 559 6.75 9.45 20.82
CA VAL A 559 8.12 9.49 21.34
C VAL A 559 8.12 8.95 22.76
N GLU A 560 8.42 7.67 22.89
CA GLU A 560 8.66 6.98 24.16
C GLU A 560 10.02 6.31 24.03
N ALA A 561 11.14 7.05 24.17
CA ALA A 561 12.48 6.48 23.91
C ALA A 561 12.68 5.15 24.67
N PRO A 562 12.64 3.99 24.00
CA PRO A 562 12.91 2.74 24.67
C PRO A 562 14.41 2.71 24.96
N ALA A 563 14.81 2.16 26.11
CA ALA A 563 16.18 1.75 26.29
C ALA A 563 16.45 0.58 25.33
N PHE A 564 17.08 0.87 24.18
CA PHE A 564 17.50 -0.15 23.23
C PHE A 564 18.99 -0.45 23.44
N ALA A 565 19.33 -1.73 23.58
CA ALA A 565 20.71 -2.14 23.79
C ALA A 565 21.44 -2.31 22.45
N GLU A 566 22.73 -2.01 22.43
CA GLU A 566 23.60 -2.19 21.25
C GLU A 566 23.53 -3.61 20.67
N ALA A 567 23.50 -4.62 21.54
CA ALA A 567 23.40 -6.03 21.14
C ALA A 567 22.11 -6.33 20.37
N GLU A 568 21.03 -5.58 20.63
CA GLU A 568 19.76 -5.74 19.90
C GLU A 568 19.83 -5.13 18.49
N ALA A 569 20.81 -4.28 18.18
CA ALA A 569 20.97 -3.71 16.84
C ALA A 569 21.55 -4.73 15.84
N ALA A 570 22.32 -5.70 16.34
CA ALA A 570 22.91 -6.76 15.54
C ALA A 570 21.83 -7.75 15.06
N GLY A 571 21.92 -8.17 13.80
CA GLY A 571 20.94 -9.03 13.14
C GLY A 571 20.61 -8.58 11.73
N THR A 572 19.64 -9.24 11.12
CA THR A 572 19.17 -8.94 9.77
C THR A 572 17.86 -8.17 9.86
N TRP A 573 17.83 -7.01 9.24
CA TRP A 573 16.72 -6.07 9.29
C TRP A 573 16.16 -5.81 7.90
N LYS A 574 14.84 -5.69 7.79
CA LYS A 574 14.15 -5.21 6.60
C LYS A 574 13.49 -3.86 6.89
N PRO A 575 13.84 -2.78 6.18
CA PRO A 575 13.16 -1.50 6.32
C PRO A 575 11.73 -1.58 5.77
N ALA A 576 10.86 -0.69 6.24
CA ALA A 576 9.44 -0.72 5.90
C ALA A 576 9.21 -0.72 4.39
N GLY A 577 9.88 0.18 3.66
CA GLY A 577 9.71 0.35 2.22
C GLY A 577 10.04 -0.88 1.36
N THR A 578 10.63 -1.93 1.93
CA THR A 578 10.83 -3.25 1.27
C THR A 578 10.06 -4.38 1.93
N THR A 579 9.42 -4.14 3.07
CA THR A 579 8.40 -5.03 3.64
C THR A 579 6.99 -4.69 3.18
N THR A 580 6.74 -3.47 2.70
CA THR A 580 5.42 -3.00 2.23
C THR A 580 5.07 -3.45 0.82
N VAL A 581 5.98 -4.16 0.13
CA VAL A 581 5.76 -4.64 -1.24
C VAL A 581 6.39 -6.04 -1.38
N PRO A 582 5.65 -7.17 -1.54
CA PRO A 582 4.22 -7.36 -1.75
C PRO A 582 3.50 -8.22 -0.68
N VAL A 583 2.18 -8.06 -0.59
CA VAL A 583 1.27 -9.03 0.04
C VAL A 583 1.08 -10.20 -0.95
N ARG A 584 2.01 -11.15 -0.90
CA ARG A 584 1.94 -12.52 -1.45
C ARG A 584 2.09 -12.75 -2.96
N TYR A 585 1.67 -11.86 -3.88
CA TYR A 585 1.65 -12.18 -5.33
C TYR A 585 2.24 -11.07 -6.21
N PRO A 586 2.82 -11.41 -7.38
CA PRO A 586 4.18 -11.04 -7.69
C PRO A 586 4.32 -9.54 -7.94
N ASN A 587 4.77 -8.82 -6.92
CA ASN A 587 5.65 -7.70 -7.14
C ASN A 587 6.49 -7.30 -5.91
N PRO A 588 7.55 -8.01 -5.48
CA PRO A 588 8.66 -7.26 -4.91
C PRO A 588 9.36 -6.61 -6.11
N LEU A 589 8.95 -5.38 -6.48
CA LEU A 589 9.75 -4.58 -7.42
C LEU A 589 11.20 -4.58 -6.92
N ALA A 590 11.39 -4.48 -5.60
CA ALA A 590 12.67 -4.82 -4.97
C ALA A 590 12.53 -5.30 -3.51
N ASP A 591 13.50 -6.10 -3.05
CA ASP A 591 13.73 -6.45 -1.64
C ASP A 591 15.05 -5.79 -1.18
N LEU A 592 15.07 -5.32 0.07
CA LEU A 592 16.25 -4.73 0.70
C LEU A 592 16.39 -5.35 2.08
N THR A 593 17.56 -5.91 2.35
CA THR A 593 17.92 -6.43 3.67
C THR A 593 19.22 -5.81 4.13
N ILE A 594 19.31 -5.51 5.42
CA ILE A 594 20.48 -4.93 6.05
C ILE A 594 20.90 -5.86 7.17
N ARG A 595 22.04 -6.52 6.98
CA ARG A 595 22.68 -7.35 7.99
C ARG A 595 23.69 -6.52 8.76
N ARG A 596 23.56 -6.50 10.09
CA ARG A 596 24.49 -5.88 11.03
C ARG A 596 25.17 -6.97 11.85
N ASN A 597 26.47 -7.14 11.68
CA ASN A 597 27.25 -8.13 12.41
C ASN A 597 27.77 -7.54 13.74
N PRO A 598 28.00 -8.36 14.78
CA PRO A 598 28.51 -7.89 16.07
C PRO A 598 29.89 -7.20 16.03
N ASP A 599 30.64 -7.37 14.95
CA ASP A 599 31.97 -6.78 14.73
C ASP A 599 31.92 -5.40 14.04
N PHE A 600 30.76 -4.74 14.06
CA PHE A 600 30.54 -3.44 13.42
C PHE A 600 30.64 -3.43 11.89
N THR A 601 30.66 -4.60 11.26
CA THR A 601 30.50 -4.73 9.80
C THR A 601 29.02 -4.83 9.43
N SER A 602 28.66 -4.29 8.28
CA SER A 602 27.31 -4.40 7.73
C SER A 602 27.34 -4.83 6.27
N GLN A 603 26.28 -5.51 5.86
CA GLN A 603 26.03 -5.86 4.47
C GLN A 603 24.60 -5.48 4.12
N GLU A 604 24.43 -4.74 3.04
CA GLU A 604 23.14 -4.41 2.47
C GLU A 604 22.96 -5.22 1.18
N ASN A 605 21.90 -6.02 1.11
CA ASN A 605 21.55 -6.76 -0.09
C ASN A 605 20.28 -6.17 -0.68
N TYR A 606 20.35 -5.78 -1.94
CA TYR A 606 19.24 -5.28 -2.74
C TYR A 606 18.97 -6.24 -3.89
N SER A 607 17.71 -6.62 -4.10
CA SER A 607 17.34 -7.45 -5.24
C SER A 607 16.12 -6.87 -5.92
N GLU A 608 16.20 -6.62 -7.23
CA GLU A 608 15.07 -6.19 -8.04
C GLU A 608 14.47 -7.39 -8.79
N PHE A 609 13.18 -7.34 -9.13
CA PHE A 609 12.55 -8.40 -9.91
C PHE A 609 13.31 -8.67 -11.22
N GLY A 610 13.74 -9.92 -11.43
CA GLY A 610 14.45 -10.35 -12.65
C GLY A 610 15.93 -9.94 -12.72
N GLN A 611 16.49 -9.33 -11.66
CA GLN A 611 17.90 -8.95 -11.58
C GLN A 611 18.66 -9.78 -10.53
N ASP A 612 19.99 -9.84 -10.68
CA ASP A 612 20.88 -10.41 -9.67
C ASP A 612 20.87 -9.56 -8.39
N VAL A 613 21.23 -10.17 -7.26
CA VAL A 613 21.28 -9.49 -5.97
C VAL A 613 22.54 -8.62 -5.89
N ASP A 614 22.36 -7.31 -5.78
CA ASP A 614 23.43 -6.37 -5.47
C ASP A 614 23.76 -6.42 -3.98
N SER A 615 25.05 -6.61 -3.66
CA SER A 615 25.55 -6.66 -2.28
C SER A 615 26.52 -5.51 -2.01
N PHE A 616 26.20 -4.68 -1.03
CA PHE A 616 27.01 -3.54 -0.61
C PHE A 616 27.57 -3.78 0.80
N VAL A 617 28.90 -3.81 0.92
CA VAL A 617 29.58 -3.88 2.22
C VAL A 617 29.75 -2.49 2.83
N GLY A 618 29.69 -2.39 4.16
CA GLY A 618 29.89 -1.16 4.89
C GLY A 618 30.17 -1.39 6.37
N GLY A 619 30.19 -0.30 7.13
CA GLY A 619 30.32 -0.34 8.59
C GLY A 619 29.05 0.15 9.28
N TRP A 620 28.87 -0.23 10.54
CA TRP A 620 27.84 0.36 11.39
C TRP A 620 28.38 0.61 12.81
N GLN A 621 27.76 1.50 13.57
CA GLN A 621 28.09 1.74 14.98
C GLN A 621 26.82 2.03 15.78
N TRP A 622 26.88 1.72 17.07
CA TRP A 622 25.87 2.14 18.05
C TRP A 622 26.36 3.37 18.81
N SER A 623 25.60 4.48 18.74
CA SER A 623 25.97 5.71 19.44
C SER A 623 24.74 6.39 20.01
N MET A 624 24.79 6.74 21.31
CA MET A 624 23.70 7.43 22.04
C MET A 624 22.32 6.82 21.78
N GLN A 625 22.26 5.48 21.89
CA GLN A 625 21.05 4.68 21.68
C GLN A 625 20.48 4.68 20.24
N ARG A 626 21.34 4.87 19.23
CA ARG A 626 20.95 4.98 17.82
C ARG A 626 21.87 4.16 16.92
N THR A 627 21.34 3.75 15.78
CA THR A 627 22.09 2.98 14.78
C THR A 627 22.60 3.91 13.69
N TYR A 628 23.89 3.82 13.39
CA TYR A 628 24.50 4.53 12.28
C TYR A 628 25.17 3.54 11.33
N ASP A 629 24.71 3.45 10.09
CA ASP A 629 25.34 2.68 9.04
C ASP A 629 26.05 3.62 8.06
N TYR A 630 27.19 3.22 7.52
CA TYR A 630 27.90 4.01 6.52
C TYR A 630 28.53 3.12 5.45
N GLN A 631 28.58 3.64 4.23
CA GLN A 631 29.21 2.99 3.10
C GLN A 631 30.35 3.85 2.58
N VAL A 632 31.45 3.18 2.29
CA VAL A 632 32.70 3.80 1.86
C VAL A 632 33.06 3.26 0.49
N SER A 633 33.50 4.15 -0.40
CA SER A 633 33.99 3.77 -1.71
C SER A 633 35.47 4.11 -1.82
N ALA A 634 36.24 3.22 -2.44
CA ALA A 634 37.67 3.40 -2.65
C ALA A 634 38.08 3.02 -4.08
N SER A 635 39.08 3.73 -4.59
CA SER A 635 39.65 3.54 -5.93
C SER A 635 40.96 2.77 -5.85
N PHE A 636 41.01 1.63 -6.53
CA PHE A 636 42.16 0.75 -6.69
C PHE A 636 42.62 0.74 -8.16
N PRO A 637 43.81 0.19 -8.47
CA PRO A 637 44.27 0.08 -9.86
C PRO A 637 43.29 -0.63 -10.81
N GLY A 638 42.44 -1.54 -10.29
CA GLY A 638 41.43 -2.28 -11.06
C GLY A 638 40.05 -1.61 -11.14
N GLY A 639 39.84 -0.45 -10.51
CA GLY A 639 38.56 0.25 -10.50
C GLY A 639 38.12 0.72 -9.11
N THR A 640 36.92 1.28 -9.05
CA THR A 640 36.29 1.72 -7.80
C THR A 640 35.39 0.63 -7.25
N GLN A 641 35.48 0.36 -5.95
CA GLN A 641 34.65 -0.63 -5.27
C GLN A 641 34.19 -0.15 -3.88
N TRP A 642 33.19 -0.82 -3.33
CA TRP A 642 32.71 -0.61 -1.96
C TRP A 642 33.64 -1.30 -0.95
N VAL A 643 33.95 -0.62 0.13
CA VAL A 643 34.88 -1.07 1.19
C VAL A 643 34.31 -0.74 2.58
N THR A 644 34.82 -1.39 3.61
CA THR A 644 34.38 -1.18 4.99
C THR A 644 34.76 0.22 5.50
N ASP A 645 36.03 0.61 5.33
CA ASP A 645 36.56 1.89 5.81
C ASP A 645 37.75 2.36 4.96
N CYS A 646 38.12 3.63 5.06
CA CYS A 646 39.21 4.18 4.27
C CYS A 646 40.60 3.79 4.78
N SER A 647 40.76 3.52 6.08
CA SER A 647 42.06 3.16 6.65
C SER A 647 42.52 1.81 6.10
N SER A 648 41.64 0.81 6.15
CA SER A 648 41.89 -0.52 5.59
C SER A 648 42.04 -0.48 4.06
N ALA A 649 41.25 0.35 3.37
CA ALA A 649 41.37 0.50 1.92
C ALA A 649 42.72 1.08 1.48
N TYR A 650 43.22 2.13 2.12
CA TYR A 650 44.55 2.68 1.81
C TYR A 650 45.66 1.67 2.14
N ALA A 651 45.55 0.95 3.26
CA ALA A 651 46.49 -0.11 3.60
C ALA A 651 46.49 -1.24 2.55
N ALA A 652 45.35 -1.51 1.93
CA ALA A 652 45.19 -2.47 0.83
C ALA A 652 45.57 -1.90 -0.56
N GLY A 653 46.10 -0.67 -0.64
CA GLY A 653 46.59 -0.06 -1.88
C GLY A 653 45.57 0.79 -2.65
N ALA A 654 44.49 1.23 -2.00
CA ALA A 654 43.63 2.25 -2.58
C ALA A 654 44.41 3.56 -2.77
N THR A 655 44.13 4.28 -3.85
CA THR A 655 44.72 5.61 -4.11
C THR A 655 43.82 6.73 -3.59
N ARG A 656 42.51 6.50 -3.56
CA ARG A 656 41.50 7.46 -3.09
C ARG A 656 40.38 6.76 -2.36
N CYS A 657 39.79 7.41 -1.37
CA CYS A 657 38.69 6.86 -0.59
C CYS A 657 37.83 7.98 0.03
N ALA A 658 36.51 7.78 0.10
CA ALA A 658 35.61 8.65 0.83
C ALA A 658 34.33 7.91 1.25
N PRO A 659 33.72 8.26 2.40
CA PRO A 659 32.35 7.87 2.70
C PRO A 659 31.42 8.46 1.62
N ARG A 660 30.49 7.64 1.14
CA ARG A 660 29.53 8.02 0.10
C ARG A 660 28.12 8.17 0.62
N ARG A 661 27.77 7.36 1.61
CA ARG A 661 26.42 7.26 2.15
C ARG A 661 26.49 7.04 3.65
N GLY A 662 25.72 7.81 4.41
CA GLY A 662 25.51 7.60 5.84
C GLY A 662 24.01 7.46 6.09
N ARG A 663 23.60 6.40 6.76
CA ARG A 663 22.22 6.17 7.19
C ARG A 663 22.18 6.21 8.70
N TYR A 664 21.31 7.04 9.25
CA TYR A 664 21.14 7.21 10.67
C TYR A 664 19.71 6.87 11.08
N PHE A 665 19.55 5.84 11.91
CA PHE A 665 18.27 5.39 12.41
C PHE A 665 18.12 5.64 13.90
N LYS A 666 17.05 6.34 14.26
CA LYS A 666 16.74 6.81 15.61
C LYS A 666 15.54 6.02 16.13
N PRO A 667 15.74 4.90 16.84
CA PRO A 667 14.63 4.11 17.35
C PRO A 667 13.85 4.91 18.39
N LEU A 668 12.53 4.98 18.22
CA LEU A 668 11.62 5.72 19.11
C LEU A 668 10.64 4.80 19.83
N LYS A 669 10.37 3.61 19.30
CA LYS A 669 9.51 2.61 19.93
C LYS A 669 9.72 1.23 19.30
N ARG A 670 9.51 0.18 20.07
CA ARG A 670 9.52 -1.21 19.58
C ARG A 670 8.14 -1.84 19.78
N VAL A 671 7.67 -2.57 18.77
CA VAL A 671 6.42 -3.36 18.82
C VAL A 671 6.71 -4.71 18.18
N GLY A 672 6.80 -5.77 19.00
CA GLY A 672 7.21 -7.09 18.53
C GLY A 672 8.63 -7.09 17.95
N ASP A 673 8.74 -7.54 16.71
CA ASP A 673 9.96 -7.59 15.88
C ASP A 673 10.23 -6.28 15.12
N ARG A 674 9.31 -5.30 15.18
CA ARG A 674 9.43 -4.01 14.49
C ARG A 674 9.99 -2.92 15.41
N MET A 675 11.02 -2.22 14.93
CA MET A 675 11.50 -0.97 15.50
C MET A 675 10.98 0.21 14.70
N TYR A 676 10.21 1.09 15.33
CA TYR A 676 9.71 2.33 14.75
C TYR A 676 10.64 3.47 15.14
N GLY A 677 10.97 4.34 14.19
CA GLY A 677 11.90 5.42 14.42
C GLY A 677 11.98 6.41 13.26
N VAL A 678 12.98 7.28 13.33
CA VAL A 678 13.28 8.23 12.26
C VAL A 678 14.54 7.80 11.55
N GLU A 679 14.46 7.69 10.23
CA GLU A 679 15.58 7.42 9.35
C GLU A 679 16.02 8.72 8.65
N GLU A 680 17.32 8.96 8.68
CA GLU A 680 17.97 10.00 7.89
C GLU A 680 19.00 9.39 6.95
N LEU A 681 19.01 9.86 5.70
CA LEU A 681 20.02 9.48 4.71
C LEU A 681 20.84 10.70 4.33
N TYR A 682 22.15 10.53 4.34
CA TYR A 682 23.14 11.51 3.97
C TYR A 682 24.01 10.97 2.84
N THR A 683 24.40 11.83 1.91
CA THR A 683 25.25 11.45 0.78
C THR A 683 26.38 12.44 0.54
N TYR A 684 27.44 11.99 -0.10
CA TYR A 684 28.52 12.84 -0.60
C TYR A 684 28.81 12.53 -2.07
N SER A 685 28.53 13.53 -2.91
CA SER A 685 28.68 13.48 -4.37
C SER A 685 30.01 14.00 -4.89
N GLY A 686 30.90 14.49 -4.02
CA GLY A 686 32.22 15.00 -4.43
C GLY A 686 33.20 13.91 -4.87
N PRO A 687 34.43 14.27 -5.30
CA PRO A 687 35.44 13.31 -5.71
C PRO A 687 35.91 12.42 -4.54
N LEU A 688 36.39 11.21 -4.83
CA LEU A 688 37.11 10.42 -3.83
C LEU A 688 38.38 11.17 -3.41
N LEU A 689 38.70 11.10 -2.12
CA LEU A 689 39.74 11.91 -1.50
C LEU A 689 41.06 11.14 -1.36
N LEU A 690 42.17 11.86 -1.38
CA LEU A 690 43.46 11.34 -0.91
C LEU A 690 43.46 11.21 0.62
N SER A 691 44.37 10.41 1.16
CA SER A 691 44.50 10.23 2.62
C SER A 691 44.74 11.55 3.36
N SER A 692 45.38 12.53 2.70
CA SER A 692 45.64 13.88 3.23
C SER A 692 44.41 14.81 3.26
N GLU A 693 43.29 14.44 2.64
CA GLU A 693 42.16 15.35 2.37
C GLU A 693 40.91 15.04 3.22
N GLN A 694 40.94 14.02 4.09
CA GLN A 694 39.75 13.43 4.71
C GLN A 694 38.96 14.30 5.72
N GLY A 695 39.44 15.51 6.06
CA GLY A 695 38.88 16.34 7.15
C GLY A 695 37.71 17.26 6.80
N SER A 696 37.40 17.49 5.52
CA SER A 696 36.41 18.50 5.08
C SER A 696 35.34 17.92 4.17
N LEU A 697 34.59 16.94 4.68
CA LEU A 697 33.46 16.34 3.98
C LEU A 697 32.16 16.89 4.53
N ALA A 698 31.46 17.75 3.81
CA ALA A 698 30.11 18.19 4.18
C ALA A 698 29.08 17.17 3.65
N PRO A 699 28.47 16.34 4.52
CA PRO A 699 27.40 15.45 4.09
C PRO A 699 26.16 16.28 3.72
N GLU A 700 25.50 15.91 2.63
CA GLU A 700 24.21 16.48 2.26
C GLU A 700 23.10 15.55 2.74
N ARG A 701 22.18 16.04 3.59
CA ARG A 701 20.99 15.27 3.99
C ARG A 701 20.05 15.16 2.80
N LYS A 702 19.78 13.94 2.36
CA LYS A 702 18.84 13.63 1.27
C LYS A 702 17.46 13.24 1.77
N ILE A 703 17.40 12.58 2.93
CA ILE A 703 16.15 12.02 3.47
C ILE A 703 16.08 12.28 4.97
N SER A 704 14.87 12.60 5.45
CA SER A 704 14.47 12.49 6.86
C SER A 704 13.00 12.07 6.89
N ARG A 705 12.74 10.84 7.33
CA ARG A 705 11.40 10.24 7.28
C ARG A 705 11.15 9.32 8.48
N PRO A 706 9.89 9.13 8.90
CA PRO A 706 9.59 8.03 9.79
C PRO A 706 9.80 6.71 9.02
N ASN A 707 10.31 5.69 9.72
CA ASN A 707 10.50 4.36 9.15
C ASN A 707 10.29 3.31 10.25
N PHE A 708 10.07 2.06 9.85
CA PHE A 708 10.27 0.92 10.73
C PHE A 708 11.24 -0.09 10.14
N TYR A 709 11.88 -0.85 11.02
CA TYR A 709 12.75 -1.95 10.67
C TYR A 709 12.22 -3.22 11.31
N SER A 710 11.90 -4.22 10.49
CA SER A 710 11.47 -5.55 10.95
C SER A 710 12.69 -6.44 11.09
N CYS A 711 12.90 -7.01 12.27
CA CYS A 711 13.97 -7.96 12.52
C CYS A 711 13.60 -9.34 11.97
N VAL A 712 14.27 -9.78 10.91
CA VAL A 712 13.98 -11.08 10.27
C VAL A 712 14.83 -12.22 10.80
N ASP A 713 16.01 -11.93 11.36
CA ASP A 713 16.93 -12.93 11.92
C ASP A 713 17.97 -12.31 12.86
N GLY A 714 18.53 -13.10 13.78
CA GLY A 714 19.68 -12.74 14.63
C GLY A 714 19.34 -12.16 16.01
N ALA A 715 20.35 -11.52 16.64
CA ALA A 715 20.26 -11.03 18.02
C ALA A 715 19.16 -9.99 18.24
N CYS A 716 18.74 -9.29 17.19
CA CYS A 716 17.63 -8.37 17.23
C CYS A 716 16.30 -9.00 17.62
N GLN A 717 16.12 -10.33 17.51
CA GLN A 717 14.92 -11.04 17.95
C GLN A 717 14.88 -11.31 19.47
N ALA A 718 16.01 -11.18 20.16
CA ALA A 718 16.18 -11.67 21.53
C ALA A 718 15.33 -10.95 22.58
N SER A 719 14.82 -9.74 22.32
CA SER A 719 13.98 -9.01 23.29
C SER A 719 12.47 -9.28 23.17
N THR A 720 12.05 -10.18 22.27
CA THR A 720 10.64 -10.59 22.16
C THR A 720 10.19 -11.55 23.27
N THR A 721 11.12 -12.13 24.03
CA THR A 721 10.85 -13.26 24.93
C THR A 721 10.34 -12.87 26.33
N MET A 722 10.19 -11.57 26.66
CA MET A 722 9.93 -11.15 28.05
C MET A 722 8.65 -10.35 28.33
N ALA A 723 7.68 -10.27 27.42
CA ALA A 723 6.41 -9.53 27.67
C ALA A 723 5.10 -10.32 27.41
N LEU A 724 5.15 -11.59 27.01
CA LEU A 724 3.94 -12.40 26.74
C LEU A 724 3.41 -13.20 27.95
N LEU A 725 4.05 -13.10 29.11
CA LEU A 725 3.55 -13.63 30.38
C LEU A 725 2.98 -12.49 31.24
N ALA A 726 1.84 -11.91 30.86
CA ALA A 726 0.81 -11.34 31.77
C ALA A 726 -0.22 -10.43 31.05
N VAL A 727 -1.06 -10.97 30.16
CA VAL A 727 -2.45 -10.45 30.00
C VAL A 727 -3.39 -11.62 29.69
N ARG A 728 -3.63 -12.48 30.67
CA ARG A 728 -4.89 -13.23 30.74
C ARG A 728 -5.93 -12.23 31.25
N LYS A 729 -6.76 -11.70 30.36
CA LYS A 729 -7.97 -10.95 30.74
C LYS A 729 -8.90 -11.92 31.49
N PRO A 730 -9.29 -11.69 32.75
CA PRO A 730 -10.29 -12.52 33.40
C PRO A 730 -11.62 -12.35 32.66
N ALA A 731 -12.29 -13.48 32.43
CA ALA A 731 -13.65 -13.50 31.92
C ALA A 731 -14.55 -12.62 32.81
N ALA A 732 -15.25 -11.68 32.19
CA ALA A 732 -16.30 -10.91 32.84
C ALA A 732 -17.40 -11.88 33.29
N THR A 733 -17.44 -12.19 34.58
CA THR A 733 -18.59 -12.88 35.17
C THR A 733 -19.64 -11.82 35.45
N ALA A 734 -20.77 -11.92 34.76
CA ALA A 734 -21.96 -11.16 35.07
C ALA A 734 -22.50 -11.60 36.44
N SER A 735 -22.65 -10.66 37.38
CA SER A 735 -23.51 -10.84 38.54
C SER A 735 -24.55 -9.73 38.56
N ASN A 736 -25.81 -10.13 38.35
CA ASN A 736 -26.99 -9.31 38.53
C ASN A 736 -27.21 -8.94 40.00
N ALA A 737 -27.68 -7.70 40.17
CA ALA A 737 -28.66 -7.20 41.14
C ALA A 737 -28.44 -7.43 42.66
N VAL A 738 -28.49 -6.31 43.42
CA VAL A 738 -29.60 -5.95 44.33
C VAL A 738 -29.26 -4.60 45.02
N ARG A 739 -30.12 -3.59 44.80
CA ARG A 739 -30.39 -2.47 45.74
C ARG A 739 -31.42 -2.99 46.76
N PRO A 740 -31.51 -2.50 48.02
CA PRO A 740 -31.61 -1.07 48.33
C PRO A 740 -31.06 -0.63 49.72
N GLY A 741 -31.14 0.67 50.03
CA GLY A 741 -31.40 1.10 51.43
C GLY A 741 -30.55 2.23 52.01
N SER A 742 -31.15 3.43 52.04
CA SER A 742 -31.20 4.39 53.16
C SER A 742 -29.93 5.00 53.80
N SER A 743 -29.92 6.34 53.72
CA SER A 743 -29.74 7.32 54.82
C SER A 743 -28.34 7.53 55.44
N LEU A 744 -27.78 8.74 55.31
CA LEU A 744 -27.82 9.80 56.34
C LEU A 744 -26.81 10.94 56.03
N ARG A 745 -27.36 12.16 56.11
CA ARG A 745 -26.79 13.47 56.51
C ARG A 745 -25.28 13.60 56.73
N GLY A 746 -24.72 14.68 56.17
CA GLY A 746 -23.52 15.34 56.70
C GLY A 746 -23.14 16.62 55.95
N ARG A 747 -23.51 17.79 56.50
CA ARG A 747 -23.13 19.14 56.05
C ARG A 747 -21.63 19.41 56.28
N TYR A 748 -21.03 20.33 55.51
CA TYR A 748 -20.19 21.49 55.89
C TYR A 748 -19.33 21.92 54.67
N ARG A 749 -19.68 22.98 53.92
CA ARG A 749 -19.29 24.40 54.04
C ARG A 749 -17.78 24.73 53.97
N ARG A 750 -17.45 25.49 52.91
CA ARG A 750 -16.52 26.64 52.75
C ARG A 750 -15.04 26.43 52.36
N ALA A 751 -14.75 26.96 51.16
CA ALA A 751 -13.81 28.04 50.80
C ALA A 751 -12.30 27.79 50.90
N ARG A 752 -11.60 27.80 49.76
CA ARG A 752 -11.13 29.02 49.06
C ARG A 752 -11.04 28.74 47.57
#